data_AF-A0A1I4V8C6-F1
#
_entry.id   AF-A0A1I4V8C6-F1
#
_cell.length_a   1.000
_cell.length_b   1.000
_cell.length_c   1.000
_cell.angle_alpha   90.00
_cell.angle_beta   90.00
_cell.angle_gamma   90.00
#
_symmetry.space_group_name_H-M   'P 1'
#
loop_
_entity.id
_entity.type
_entity.pdbx_description
1 polymer ?
#
loop_
_entity_poly.entity_id
_entity_poly.type
_entity_poly.pdbx_seq_one_letter_code
_entity_poly.pdbx_strand_id
1 'polypeptide(L)'
;MTAIDIPGYVIRREVGVGGMASVYLALQTSLDREVALKVMAPALAADPTFSKRFLQEARMLASLAHPNIVQVYDVGVTQAQLNYFSMQYLSGGDFAQRVRLGLSEKDLLRVLEGIANALGYAHHRGYVHRDVAPGNILFDVNDTPLLTDFGIARAFSQAARITSAGFSVGTSHYMSPEQARGSDVDARSDLYGLGVLTWFGLTGKPPYEGADGFAVSYAHVFEPIPRLPPAQQHWQPLIDKALAKDPADRYQNAEEFIAALGTIEPRSAAETGAPQEAPTRIIQRESVAAALRANEAPTRIGVLPTMEESLGGDPALAAKTASTARPWLPWALAGAGLLLIGSVGYALIAGQGNEPEAQANRVIEATKSPPVPAVSGDQAKRAVRPPVAADAGIDASGDNAAGAGMGDALLPSDELDLALVPTVIDPVLNLVRLARADLAGLRLTNPPRTNAYERFSLALRIDPTNSAAIQGVIDTARAYLDLADKALADGNPGEFAGFLDKAEEVAGSLKEGAETVAEAKARRKRESDKYLAEASAAVDAMDGAAARAAFEKVTVLDPGNKAALDGLRGVDRIGKAGYVFRDSIGARKGPDMVIVSDTLAFARHETTRGEFAAWWKAGGQRQFAGKEPSCRDRESIFRSSRKRDWKNPDITQDDTHPVVCVSFAEAQAYADWLGKETGKRYRLPTPAEWEQVARKAPPGNCSTANLADDAYRKAFDSRGGADCSDGHAGTAPVGIFPAVAGVFDIDGNVREWVAACGKSAPLTDGCRDHGIRGRGWLSPADKDALLQSDNYSEDTALNSLGFRLVRVIEK
;
A
#
# COMPACT_ATOMS: atom_id res chain seq x y z
N MET A 1 7.58 -48.56 -14.13
CA MET A 1 6.50 -48.99 -13.22
C MET A 1 7.00 -50.22 -12.47
N THR A 2 6.96 -50.21 -11.14
CA THR A 2 7.21 -51.43 -10.34
C THR A 2 5.94 -52.28 -10.36
N ALA A 3 6.01 -53.51 -10.87
CA ALA A 3 4.88 -54.42 -10.84
C ALA A 3 4.56 -54.80 -9.38
N ILE A 4 3.30 -54.58 -8.97
CA ILE A 4 2.81 -54.99 -7.66
C ILE A 4 2.35 -56.45 -7.78
N ASP A 5 3.08 -57.38 -7.17
CA ASP A 5 2.71 -58.80 -7.12
C ASP A 5 1.94 -59.12 -5.83
N ILE A 6 0.78 -59.77 -5.99
CA ILE A 6 -0.15 -60.14 -4.92
C ILE A 6 -0.69 -61.54 -5.23
N PRO A 7 -0.21 -62.59 -4.55
CA PRO A 7 -0.62 -63.97 -4.82
C PRO A 7 -2.14 -64.17 -4.81
N GLY A 8 -2.66 -64.83 -5.85
CA GLY A 8 -4.10 -65.04 -6.04
C GLY A 8 -4.86 -63.91 -6.76
N TYR A 9 -4.17 -62.81 -7.13
CA TYR A 9 -4.77 -61.68 -7.85
C TYR A 9 -3.97 -61.31 -9.10
N VAL A 10 -4.61 -61.36 -10.27
CA VAL A 10 -4.02 -60.86 -11.53
C VAL A 10 -4.50 -59.44 -11.77
N ILE A 11 -3.63 -58.45 -11.53
CA ILE A 11 -3.92 -57.04 -11.80
C ILE A 11 -4.14 -56.85 -13.31
N ARG A 12 -5.29 -56.27 -13.68
CA ARG A 12 -5.67 -55.94 -15.06
C ARG A 12 -5.24 -54.52 -15.43
N ARG A 13 -5.54 -53.54 -14.56
CA ARG A 13 -5.23 -52.12 -14.75
C ARG A 13 -5.35 -51.35 -13.43
N GLU A 14 -4.78 -50.16 -13.38
CA GLU A 14 -5.09 -49.17 -12.35
C GLU A 14 -6.50 -48.58 -12.60
N VAL A 15 -7.19 -48.21 -11.52
CA VAL A 15 -8.53 -47.59 -11.52
C VAL A 15 -8.46 -46.17 -10.96
N GLY A 16 -7.62 -45.94 -9.96
CA GLY A 16 -7.33 -44.60 -9.44
C GLY A 16 -6.16 -44.59 -8.46
N VAL A 17 -5.47 -43.45 -8.36
CA VAL A 17 -4.36 -43.22 -7.43
C VAL A 17 -4.74 -42.11 -6.46
N GLY A 18 -4.79 -42.44 -5.17
CA GLY A 18 -4.99 -41.48 -4.09
C GLY A 18 -3.72 -41.29 -3.27
N GLY A 19 -3.64 -40.18 -2.52
CA GLY A 19 -2.47 -39.86 -1.67
C GLY A 19 -2.23 -40.82 -0.49
N MET A 20 -3.09 -41.82 -0.28
CA MET A 20 -2.95 -42.84 0.78
C MET A 20 -2.94 -44.28 0.25
N ALA A 21 -3.54 -44.53 -0.91
CA ALA A 21 -3.69 -45.85 -1.51
C ALA A 21 -3.97 -45.73 -3.02
N SER A 22 -3.58 -46.75 -3.78
CA SER A 22 -3.98 -46.93 -5.18
C SER A 22 -5.00 -48.07 -5.28
N VAL A 23 -5.96 -47.94 -6.20
CA VAL A 23 -7.00 -48.93 -6.46
C VAL A 23 -6.78 -49.54 -7.83
N TYR A 24 -6.71 -50.87 -7.88
CA TYR A 24 -6.51 -51.66 -9.09
C TYR A 24 -7.77 -52.48 -9.41
N LEU A 25 -8.04 -52.69 -10.69
CA LEU A 25 -8.93 -53.75 -11.14
C LEU A 25 -8.10 -55.02 -11.23
N ALA A 26 -8.50 -56.07 -10.52
CA ALA A 26 -7.81 -57.35 -10.53
C ALA A 26 -8.80 -58.51 -10.68
N LEU A 27 -8.35 -59.61 -11.28
CA LEU A 27 -9.05 -60.89 -11.28
C LEU A 27 -8.58 -61.72 -10.08
N GLN A 28 -9.49 -62.09 -9.17
CA GLN A 28 -9.19 -63.02 -8.09
C GLN A 28 -9.24 -64.46 -8.63
N THR A 29 -8.09 -65.11 -8.77
CA THR A 29 -7.96 -66.37 -9.52
C THR A 29 -8.60 -67.59 -8.83
N SER A 30 -8.85 -67.51 -7.52
CA SER A 30 -9.51 -68.58 -6.75
C SER A 30 -11.03 -68.64 -6.95
N LEU A 31 -11.64 -67.59 -7.50
CA LEU A 31 -13.10 -67.44 -7.67
C LEU A 31 -13.49 -66.89 -9.07
N ASP A 32 -12.51 -66.75 -9.98
CA ASP A 32 -12.61 -66.20 -11.34
C ASP A 32 -13.50 -64.94 -11.45
N ARG A 33 -13.30 -64.00 -10.52
CA ARG A 33 -14.12 -62.77 -10.41
C ARG A 33 -13.29 -61.50 -10.40
N GLU A 34 -13.84 -60.44 -10.98
CA GLU A 34 -13.24 -59.11 -10.90
C GLU A 34 -13.47 -58.47 -9.52
N VAL A 35 -12.43 -57.83 -8.99
CA VAL A 35 -12.43 -57.10 -7.71
C VAL A 35 -11.74 -55.75 -7.87
N ALA A 36 -12.14 -54.79 -7.03
CA ALA A 36 -11.33 -53.63 -6.75
C ALA A 36 -10.32 -53.99 -5.64
N LEU A 37 -9.03 -53.79 -5.91
CA LEU A 37 -7.93 -54.15 -5.02
C LEU A 37 -7.26 -52.85 -4.56
N LYS A 38 -7.57 -52.42 -3.33
CA LYS A 38 -7.07 -51.17 -2.73
C LYS A 38 -5.79 -51.49 -1.97
N VAL A 39 -4.67 -50.90 -2.40
CA VAL A 39 -3.30 -51.18 -1.91
C VAL A 39 -2.71 -49.90 -1.31
N MET A 40 -2.18 -49.99 -0.10
CA MET A 40 -1.56 -48.86 0.60
C MET A 40 -0.38 -48.28 -0.18
N ALA A 41 -0.29 -46.94 -0.23
CA ALA A 41 0.84 -46.25 -0.84
C ALA A 41 2.14 -46.57 -0.09
N PRO A 42 3.26 -46.92 -0.78
CA PRO A 42 4.51 -47.34 -0.12
C PRO A 42 5.07 -46.35 0.91
N ALA A 43 4.87 -45.05 0.69
CA ALA A 43 5.30 -43.99 1.61
C ALA A 43 4.57 -43.99 2.97
N LEU A 44 3.41 -44.64 3.08
CA LEU A 44 2.64 -44.76 4.33
C LEU A 44 2.76 -46.13 5.01
N ALA A 45 3.22 -47.16 4.30
CA ALA A 45 3.41 -48.51 4.86
C ALA A 45 4.43 -48.54 6.01
N ALA A 46 5.40 -47.61 5.99
CA ALA A 46 6.38 -47.44 7.06
C ALA A 46 5.83 -46.85 8.36
N ASP A 47 4.60 -46.29 8.39
CA ASP A 47 3.94 -45.81 9.61
C ASP A 47 2.94 -46.87 10.14
N PRO A 48 3.20 -47.47 11.32
CA PRO A 48 2.27 -48.39 11.98
C PRO A 48 0.88 -47.78 12.23
N THR A 49 0.79 -46.46 12.36
CA THR A 49 -0.45 -45.71 12.61
C THR A 49 -1.35 -45.71 11.39
N PHE A 50 -0.82 -45.42 10.20
CA PHE A 50 -1.58 -45.50 8.94
C PHE A 50 -1.91 -46.95 8.60
N SER A 51 -0.96 -47.87 8.76
CA SER A 51 -1.18 -49.32 8.60
C SER A 51 -2.35 -49.83 9.46
N LYS A 52 -2.38 -49.47 10.75
CA LYS A 52 -3.47 -49.84 11.66
C LYS A 52 -4.82 -49.25 11.24
N ARG A 53 -4.87 -47.98 10.81
CA ARG A 53 -6.10 -47.30 10.38
C ARG A 53 -6.68 -47.91 9.09
N PHE A 54 -5.85 -48.19 8.11
CA PHE A 54 -6.25 -48.81 6.83
C PHE A 54 -6.83 -50.21 7.03
N LEU A 55 -6.21 -51.03 7.88
CA LEU A 55 -6.76 -52.34 8.25
C LEU A 55 -8.04 -52.22 9.11
N GLN A 56 -8.21 -51.14 9.88
CA GLN A 56 -9.43 -50.86 10.64
C GLN A 56 -10.60 -50.44 9.73
N GLU A 57 -10.33 -49.64 8.69
CA GLU A 57 -11.28 -49.27 7.64
C GLU A 57 -11.79 -50.53 6.89
N ALA A 58 -10.87 -51.39 6.44
CA ALA A 58 -11.20 -52.65 5.77
C ALA A 58 -12.02 -53.61 6.65
N ARG A 59 -11.67 -53.74 7.94
CA ARG A 59 -12.41 -54.59 8.90
C ARG A 59 -13.78 -54.05 9.25
N MET A 60 -13.92 -52.72 9.33
CA MET A 60 -15.21 -52.07 9.54
C MET A 60 -16.13 -52.31 8.34
N LEU A 61 -15.66 -52.05 7.10
CA LEU A 61 -16.41 -52.35 5.88
C LEU A 61 -16.79 -53.84 5.78
N ALA A 62 -15.88 -54.75 6.09
CA ALA A 62 -16.15 -56.20 6.11
C ALA A 62 -17.20 -56.63 7.16
N SER A 63 -17.50 -55.79 8.17
CA SER A 63 -18.54 -56.04 9.18
C SER A 63 -19.92 -55.49 8.77
N LEU A 64 -20.01 -54.74 7.67
CA LEU A 64 -21.26 -54.17 7.16
C LEU A 64 -21.75 -54.98 5.95
N ALA A 65 -23.00 -55.44 6.01
CA ALA A 65 -23.67 -56.15 4.93
C ALA A 65 -24.99 -55.45 4.62
N HIS A 66 -24.97 -54.59 3.60
CA HIS A 66 -26.09 -53.74 3.18
C HIS A 66 -26.04 -53.53 1.66
N PRO A 67 -27.17 -53.58 0.92
CA PRO A 67 -27.17 -53.49 -0.55
C PRO A 67 -26.54 -52.21 -1.11
N ASN A 68 -26.49 -51.13 -0.32
CA ASN A 68 -25.90 -49.85 -0.69
C ASN A 68 -24.56 -49.55 0.01
N ILE A 69 -23.82 -50.57 0.47
CA ILE A 69 -22.45 -50.43 1.02
C ILE A 69 -21.53 -51.43 0.31
N VAL A 70 -20.33 -50.99 -0.09
CA VAL A 70 -19.36 -51.86 -0.80
C VAL A 70 -18.87 -53.02 0.07
N GLN A 71 -19.00 -54.26 -0.43
CA GLN A 71 -18.55 -55.45 0.29
C GLN A 71 -17.03 -55.62 0.15
N VAL A 72 -16.31 -55.65 1.28
CA VAL A 72 -14.92 -56.14 1.37
C VAL A 72 -14.91 -57.67 1.43
N TYR A 73 -13.96 -58.30 0.74
CA TYR A 73 -13.85 -59.75 0.58
C TYR A 73 -12.61 -60.40 1.21
N ASP A 74 -11.46 -59.72 1.17
CA ASP A 74 -10.18 -60.21 1.68
C ASP A 74 -9.29 -59.05 2.13
N VAL A 75 -8.40 -59.29 3.10
CA VAL A 75 -7.46 -58.30 3.66
C VAL A 75 -6.11 -58.98 3.90
N GLY A 76 -5.05 -58.45 3.33
CA GLY A 76 -3.72 -59.06 3.41
C GLY A 76 -2.56 -58.07 3.33
N VAL A 77 -1.35 -58.62 3.19
CA VAL A 77 -0.09 -57.88 3.08
C VAL A 77 0.69 -58.43 1.88
N THR A 78 1.20 -57.55 1.02
CA THR A 78 2.00 -57.96 -0.14
C THR A 78 3.40 -58.43 0.28
N GLN A 79 4.14 -59.09 -0.62
CA GLN A 79 5.54 -59.45 -0.37
C GLN A 79 6.39 -58.20 0.01
N ALA A 80 6.09 -57.06 -0.61
CA ALA A 80 6.69 -55.75 -0.34
C ALA A 80 6.18 -55.05 0.95
N GLN A 81 5.53 -55.79 1.86
CA GLN A 81 5.00 -55.31 3.14
C GLN A 81 3.95 -54.18 3.04
N LEU A 82 3.23 -54.09 1.90
CA LEU A 82 2.13 -53.15 1.73
C LEU A 82 0.81 -53.80 2.17
N ASN A 83 0.05 -53.14 3.04
CA ASN A 83 -1.31 -53.59 3.37
C ASN A 83 -2.22 -53.44 2.14
N TYR A 84 -3.09 -54.42 1.88
CA TYR A 84 -4.12 -54.37 0.85
C TYR A 84 -5.45 -54.92 1.35
N PHE A 85 -6.54 -54.56 0.68
CA PHE A 85 -7.80 -55.30 0.74
C PHE A 85 -8.47 -55.38 -0.62
N SER A 86 -9.22 -56.47 -0.85
CA SER A 86 -10.05 -56.63 -2.04
C SER A 86 -11.52 -56.42 -1.70
N MET A 87 -12.24 -55.76 -2.58
CA MET A 87 -13.66 -55.41 -2.43
C MET A 87 -14.39 -55.53 -3.78
N GLN A 88 -15.71 -55.44 -3.74
CA GLN A 88 -16.57 -55.44 -4.92
C GLN A 88 -16.10 -54.40 -5.95
N TYR A 89 -15.93 -54.82 -7.20
CA TYR A 89 -15.69 -53.89 -8.31
C TYR A 89 -17.00 -53.25 -8.75
N LEU A 90 -16.99 -51.92 -8.91
CA LEU A 90 -18.15 -51.09 -9.24
C LEU A 90 -17.86 -50.34 -10.55
N SER A 91 -18.48 -50.78 -11.64
CA SER A 91 -18.19 -50.33 -13.00
C SER A 91 -19.13 -49.24 -13.53
N GLY A 92 -20.18 -48.88 -12.80
CA GLY A 92 -21.23 -47.93 -13.20
C GLY A 92 -20.88 -46.44 -13.01
N GLY A 93 -19.60 -46.13 -12.76
CA GLY A 93 -19.09 -44.77 -12.54
C GLY A 93 -19.35 -44.22 -11.13
N ASP A 94 -19.05 -42.93 -10.95
CA ASP A 94 -19.27 -42.17 -9.72
C ASP A 94 -20.49 -41.24 -9.80
N PHE A 95 -20.96 -40.71 -8.67
CA PHE A 95 -22.11 -39.80 -8.64
C PHE A 95 -21.87 -38.49 -9.39
N ALA A 96 -20.65 -37.94 -9.38
CA ALA A 96 -20.34 -36.72 -10.13
C ALA A 96 -20.37 -36.94 -11.65
N GLN A 97 -20.06 -38.14 -12.14
CA GLN A 97 -20.24 -38.52 -13.54
C GLN A 97 -21.71 -38.50 -13.94
N ARG A 98 -22.61 -38.96 -13.07
CA ARG A 98 -24.07 -38.94 -13.32
C ARG A 98 -24.62 -37.53 -13.38
N VAL A 99 -24.22 -36.67 -12.43
CA VAL A 99 -24.59 -35.25 -12.44
C VAL A 99 -24.11 -34.55 -13.72
N ARG A 100 -22.88 -34.82 -14.18
CA ARG A 100 -22.35 -34.32 -15.47
C ARG A 100 -23.11 -34.84 -16.70
N LEU A 101 -23.84 -35.96 -16.59
CA LEU A 101 -24.63 -36.57 -17.68
C LEU A 101 -26.13 -36.15 -17.65
N GLY A 102 -26.56 -35.35 -16.67
CA GLY A 102 -27.95 -34.92 -16.53
C GLY A 102 -28.79 -35.87 -15.69
N LEU A 103 -28.45 -36.01 -14.41
CA LEU A 103 -29.21 -36.80 -13.43
C LEU A 103 -30.64 -36.24 -13.27
N SER A 104 -31.67 -37.10 -13.32
CA SER A 104 -33.06 -36.69 -13.11
C SER A 104 -33.38 -36.51 -11.62
N GLU A 105 -34.37 -35.68 -11.27
CA GLU A 105 -34.82 -35.56 -9.86
C GLU A 105 -35.30 -36.91 -9.29
N LYS A 106 -35.89 -37.77 -10.12
CA LYS A 106 -36.34 -39.12 -9.73
C LYS A 106 -35.15 -40.04 -9.42
N ASP A 107 -34.09 -39.98 -10.20
CA ASP A 107 -32.87 -40.76 -9.95
C ASP A 107 -32.07 -40.19 -8.79
N LEU A 108 -32.09 -38.87 -8.58
CA LEU A 108 -31.53 -38.22 -7.41
C LEU A 108 -32.22 -38.69 -6.13
N LEU A 109 -33.56 -38.71 -6.08
CA LEU A 109 -34.32 -39.27 -4.94
C LEU A 109 -33.89 -40.72 -4.65
N ARG A 110 -33.88 -41.58 -5.67
CA ARG A 110 -33.45 -42.99 -5.56
C ARG A 110 -32.03 -43.16 -5.02
N VAL A 111 -31.09 -42.29 -5.43
CA VAL A 111 -29.71 -42.33 -4.94
C VAL A 111 -29.62 -41.86 -3.48
N LEU A 112 -30.29 -40.75 -3.15
CA LEU A 112 -30.29 -40.20 -1.79
C LEU A 112 -30.96 -41.16 -0.80
N GLU A 113 -32.04 -41.83 -1.19
CA GLU A 113 -32.71 -42.85 -0.37
C GLU A 113 -31.80 -44.05 -0.11
N GLY A 114 -31.15 -44.63 -1.13
CA GLY A 114 -30.25 -45.77 -0.97
C GLY A 114 -29.03 -45.45 -0.08
N ILE A 115 -28.46 -44.24 -0.22
CA ILE A 115 -27.32 -43.80 0.58
C ILE A 115 -27.73 -43.37 2.00
N ALA A 116 -28.91 -42.79 2.21
CA ALA A 116 -29.45 -42.55 3.55
C ALA A 116 -29.67 -43.87 4.31
N ASN A 117 -30.23 -44.90 3.66
CA ASN A 117 -30.38 -46.23 4.25
C ASN A 117 -29.01 -46.84 4.62
N ALA A 118 -27.99 -46.71 3.76
CA ALA A 118 -26.62 -47.14 4.06
C ALA A 118 -26.03 -46.43 5.29
N LEU A 119 -26.19 -45.11 5.36
CA LEU A 119 -25.71 -44.31 6.49
C LEU A 119 -26.43 -44.71 7.79
N GLY A 120 -27.76 -44.80 7.79
CA GLY A 120 -28.53 -45.26 8.96
C GLY A 120 -28.11 -46.66 9.44
N TYR A 121 -27.92 -47.61 8.51
CA TYR A 121 -27.43 -48.95 8.83
C TYR A 121 -26.06 -48.94 9.54
N ALA A 122 -25.16 -48.03 9.16
CA ALA A 122 -23.86 -47.85 9.79
C ALA A 122 -23.95 -47.08 11.13
N HIS A 123 -24.79 -46.04 11.19
CA HIS A 123 -25.04 -45.24 12.40
C HIS A 123 -25.59 -46.09 13.54
N HIS A 124 -26.54 -46.99 13.27
CA HIS A 124 -27.07 -47.97 14.25
C HIS A 124 -26.03 -48.97 14.76
N ARG A 125 -24.84 -49.03 14.13
CA ARG A 125 -23.68 -49.86 14.57
C ARG A 125 -22.56 -49.02 15.20
N GLY A 126 -22.79 -47.71 15.40
CA GLY A 126 -21.80 -46.79 15.97
C GLY A 126 -20.72 -46.32 15.00
N TYR A 127 -20.89 -46.54 13.69
CA TYR A 127 -19.94 -46.08 12.67
C TYR A 127 -20.46 -44.83 11.96
N VAL A 128 -19.62 -43.81 11.85
CA VAL A 128 -19.88 -42.54 11.13
C VAL A 128 -18.97 -42.49 9.91
N HIS A 129 -19.49 -42.09 8.75
CA HIS A 129 -18.76 -42.12 7.48
C HIS A 129 -17.66 -41.04 7.41
N ARG A 130 -17.97 -39.82 7.85
CA ARG A 130 -17.08 -38.64 7.95
C ARG A 130 -16.51 -38.12 6.62
N ASP A 131 -16.84 -38.73 5.49
CA ASP A 131 -16.35 -38.36 4.15
C ASP A 131 -17.42 -38.62 3.07
N VAL A 132 -18.65 -38.14 3.29
CA VAL A 132 -19.77 -38.31 2.34
C VAL A 132 -19.60 -37.32 1.18
N ALA A 133 -19.12 -37.80 0.04
CA ALA A 133 -18.82 -36.98 -1.14
C ALA A 133 -19.09 -37.74 -2.46
N PRO A 134 -19.27 -37.05 -3.61
CA PRO A 134 -19.64 -37.68 -4.88
C PRO A 134 -18.71 -38.77 -5.40
N GLY A 135 -17.41 -38.71 -5.08
CA GLY A 135 -16.45 -39.76 -5.45
C GLY A 135 -16.55 -41.04 -4.61
N ASN A 136 -17.22 -40.98 -3.46
CA ASN A 136 -17.41 -42.09 -2.52
C ASN A 136 -18.79 -42.75 -2.68
N ILE A 137 -19.56 -42.35 -3.70
CA ILE A 137 -20.81 -43.00 -4.13
C ILE A 137 -20.56 -43.55 -5.53
N LEU A 138 -20.31 -44.85 -5.60
CA LEU A 138 -20.05 -45.59 -6.83
C LEU A 138 -21.24 -46.47 -7.19
N PHE A 139 -21.27 -46.97 -8.43
CA PHE A 139 -22.42 -47.69 -8.96
C PHE A 139 -22.08 -49.07 -9.52
N ASP A 140 -22.97 -50.04 -9.33
CA ASP A 140 -22.84 -51.39 -9.88
C ASP A 140 -23.36 -51.49 -11.33
N VAL A 141 -23.33 -52.69 -11.91
CA VAL A 141 -23.84 -52.97 -13.26
C VAL A 141 -25.36 -52.84 -13.39
N ASN A 142 -26.09 -52.81 -12.27
CA ASN A 142 -27.55 -52.72 -12.20
C ASN A 142 -28.04 -51.29 -11.88
N ASP A 143 -27.14 -50.29 -11.96
CA ASP A 143 -27.40 -48.89 -11.63
C ASP A 143 -27.67 -48.61 -10.12
N THR A 144 -27.28 -49.54 -9.25
CA THR A 144 -27.43 -49.42 -7.79
C THR A 144 -26.36 -48.49 -7.21
N PRO A 145 -26.70 -47.52 -6.33
CA PRO A 145 -25.71 -46.74 -5.60
C PRO A 145 -25.12 -47.54 -4.43
N LEU A 146 -23.79 -47.52 -4.27
CA LEU A 146 -23.08 -48.07 -3.12
C LEU A 146 -22.12 -47.04 -2.52
N LEU A 147 -22.14 -46.93 -1.20
CA LEU A 147 -21.23 -46.10 -0.40
C LEU A 147 -19.88 -46.81 -0.22
N THR A 148 -18.79 -46.07 -0.39
CA THR A 148 -17.39 -46.55 -0.32
C THR A 148 -16.52 -45.65 0.55
N ASP A 149 -15.36 -46.14 1.00
CA ASP A 149 -14.28 -45.31 1.55
C ASP A 149 -14.68 -44.42 2.75
N PHE A 150 -15.12 -45.07 3.84
CA PHE A 150 -15.34 -44.43 5.14
C PHE A 150 -14.06 -43.74 5.64
N GLY A 151 -14.15 -42.47 6.03
CA GLY A 151 -13.04 -41.56 6.36
C GLY A 151 -12.24 -41.88 7.64
N ILE A 152 -12.18 -43.13 8.08
CA ILE A 152 -11.50 -43.61 9.30
C ILE A 152 -10.00 -43.25 9.28
N ALA A 153 -9.33 -43.38 8.14
CA ALA A 153 -7.94 -42.94 7.97
C ALA A 153 -7.75 -41.42 8.16
N ARG A 154 -8.76 -40.62 7.80
CA ARG A 154 -8.74 -39.14 7.79
C ARG A 154 -9.10 -38.55 9.16
N ALA A 155 -10.08 -39.12 9.86
CA ALA A 155 -10.65 -38.57 11.09
C ALA A 155 -9.60 -38.26 12.18
N PHE A 156 -8.64 -39.17 12.40
CA PHE A 156 -7.56 -38.99 13.37
C PHE A 156 -6.40 -38.09 12.89
N SER A 157 -6.46 -37.56 11.66
CA SER A 157 -5.51 -36.54 11.17
C SER A 157 -5.98 -35.12 11.47
N GLN A 158 -7.29 -34.88 11.55
CA GLN A 158 -7.87 -33.56 11.86
C GLN A 158 -7.42 -33.08 13.25
N ALA A 159 -7.54 -33.93 14.28
CA ALA A 159 -7.12 -33.65 15.66
C ALA A 159 -5.63 -33.28 15.84
N ALA A 160 -4.79 -33.45 14.81
CA ALA A 160 -3.37 -33.09 14.82
C ALA A 160 -2.97 -32.12 13.68
N ARG A 161 -3.92 -31.58 12.91
CA ARG A 161 -3.63 -30.74 11.71
C ARG A 161 -4.49 -29.48 11.55
N ILE A 162 -5.42 -29.18 12.46
CA ILE A 162 -6.23 -27.95 12.43
C ILE A 162 -5.37 -26.66 12.38
N THR A 163 -4.12 -26.71 12.85
CA THR A 163 -3.17 -25.59 12.90
C THR A 163 -2.09 -25.59 11.80
N SER A 164 -2.24 -26.35 10.70
CA SER A 164 -1.25 -26.37 9.62
C SER A 164 -1.88 -26.60 8.25
N ALA A 165 -1.45 -25.83 7.24
CA ALA A 165 -2.01 -25.83 5.89
C ALA A 165 -2.00 -27.23 5.25
N GLY A 166 -3.18 -27.85 5.15
CA GLY A 166 -3.33 -29.24 4.69
C GLY A 166 -4.71 -29.59 4.13
N PHE A 167 -5.57 -28.60 3.88
CA PHE A 167 -6.88 -28.83 3.26
C PHE A 167 -6.74 -28.91 1.73
N SER A 168 -6.89 -30.11 1.17
CA SER A 168 -7.09 -30.27 -0.27
C SER A 168 -8.48 -29.74 -0.64
N VAL A 169 -8.52 -28.75 -1.53
CA VAL A 169 -9.73 -28.02 -1.96
C VAL A 169 -10.87 -28.97 -2.33
N GLY A 170 -10.55 -30.11 -2.95
CA GLY A 170 -11.54 -31.09 -3.41
C GLY A 170 -12.46 -31.67 -2.32
N THR A 171 -11.98 -31.88 -1.07
CA THR A 171 -12.84 -32.46 -0.02
C THR A 171 -13.56 -31.42 0.83
N SER A 172 -12.99 -30.22 1.03
CA SER A 172 -13.63 -29.21 1.89
C SER A 172 -15.05 -28.87 1.47
N HIS A 173 -15.38 -29.02 0.18
CA HIS A 173 -16.72 -28.84 -0.41
C HIS A 173 -17.85 -29.71 0.14
N TYR A 174 -17.56 -30.75 0.93
CA TYR A 174 -18.57 -31.70 1.45
C TYR A 174 -18.49 -31.92 2.97
N MET A 175 -17.65 -31.16 3.67
CA MET A 175 -17.45 -31.33 5.12
C MET A 175 -18.52 -30.59 5.94
N SER A 176 -18.83 -31.10 7.13
CA SER A 176 -19.77 -30.44 8.03
C SER A 176 -19.13 -29.29 8.85
N PRO A 177 -19.94 -28.37 9.40
CA PRO A 177 -19.47 -27.25 10.23
C PRO A 177 -18.60 -27.69 11.41
N GLU A 178 -19.00 -28.77 12.10
CA GLU A 178 -18.26 -29.35 13.21
C GLU A 178 -16.93 -30.00 12.78
N GLN A 179 -16.89 -30.65 11.61
CA GLN A 179 -15.62 -31.15 11.04
C GLN A 179 -14.66 -30.01 10.66
N ALA A 180 -15.19 -28.89 10.18
CA ALA A 180 -14.41 -27.70 9.84
C ALA A 180 -13.91 -26.94 11.09
N ARG A 181 -14.68 -26.94 12.17
CA ARG A 181 -14.28 -26.45 13.51
C ARG A 181 -13.32 -27.39 14.24
N GLY A 182 -13.20 -28.66 13.82
CA GLY A 182 -12.47 -29.69 14.54
C GLY A 182 -13.15 -30.16 15.84
N SER A 183 -14.47 -29.97 15.95
CA SER A 183 -15.31 -30.42 17.06
C SER A 183 -15.66 -31.91 16.93
N ASP A 184 -16.36 -32.48 17.91
CA ASP A 184 -16.84 -33.86 17.83
C ASP A 184 -17.78 -34.09 16.64
N VAL A 185 -17.66 -35.28 16.03
CA VAL A 185 -18.27 -35.62 14.72
C VAL A 185 -19.16 -36.85 14.87
N ASP A 186 -20.48 -36.66 14.75
CA ASP A 186 -21.50 -37.71 14.90
C ASP A 186 -22.25 -37.99 13.58
N ALA A 187 -23.28 -38.85 13.63
CA ALA A 187 -24.11 -39.24 12.49
C ALA A 187 -24.69 -38.05 11.68
N ARG A 188 -24.97 -36.93 12.35
CA ARG A 188 -25.57 -35.72 11.76
C ARG A 188 -24.57 -34.92 10.91
N SER A 189 -23.27 -35.25 11.00
CA SER A 189 -22.24 -34.77 10.07
C SER A 189 -22.37 -35.43 8.70
N ASP A 190 -22.70 -36.73 8.65
CA ASP A 190 -22.94 -37.45 7.39
C ASP A 190 -24.23 -36.98 6.70
N LEU A 191 -25.28 -36.70 7.48
CA LEU A 191 -26.54 -36.15 6.97
C LEU A 191 -26.39 -34.73 6.41
N TYR A 192 -25.48 -33.92 6.99
CA TYR A 192 -25.07 -32.64 6.41
C TYR A 192 -24.37 -32.85 5.06
N GLY A 193 -23.38 -33.76 4.99
CA GLY A 193 -22.71 -34.12 3.73
C GLY A 193 -23.66 -34.65 2.67
N LEU A 194 -24.69 -35.41 3.06
CA LEU A 194 -25.76 -35.86 2.17
C LEU A 194 -26.63 -34.69 1.67
N GLY A 195 -26.93 -33.69 2.52
CA GLY A 195 -27.58 -32.44 2.10
C GLY A 195 -26.76 -31.64 1.09
N VAL A 196 -25.44 -31.59 1.27
CA VAL A 196 -24.51 -30.98 0.29
C VAL A 196 -24.52 -31.78 -1.02
N LEU A 197 -24.59 -33.11 -0.95
CA LEU A 197 -24.67 -33.98 -2.10
C LEU A 197 -25.99 -33.80 -2.88
N THR A 198 -27.11 -33.60 -2.18
CA THR A 198 -28.41 -33.20 -2.79
C THR A 198 -28.26 -31.89 -3.55
N TRP A 199 -27.67 -30.86 -2.94
CA TRP A 199 -27.44 -29.57 -3.60
C TRP A 199 -26.58 -29.73 -4.87
N PHE A 200 -25.50 -30.51 -4.79
CA PHE A 200 -24.65 -30.81 -5.95
C PHE A 200 -25.39 -31.58 -7.04
N GLY A 201 -26.24 -32.55 -6.66
CA GLY A 201 -27.10 -33.30 -7.57
C GLY A 201 -28.09 -32.44 -8.34
N LEU A 202 -28.64 -31.40 -7.69
CA LEU A 202 -29.57 -30.45 -8.30
C LEU A 202 -28.88 -29.42 -9.20
N THR A 203 -27.77 -28.83 -8.73
CA THR A 203 -27.20 -27.62 -9.36
C THR A 203 -25.93 -27.86 -10.19
N GLY A 204 -25.35 -29.06 -10.12
CA GLY A 204 -24.06 -29.39 -10.76
C GLY A 204 -22.83 -28.79 -10.08
N LYS A 205 -23.01 -28.08 -8.96
CA LYS A 205 -21.96 -27.38 -8.18
C LYS A 205 -22.19 -27.57 -6.67
N PRO A 206 -21.16 -27.50 -5.82
CA PRO A 206 -21.35 -27.46 -4.38
C PRO A 206 -22.06 -26.14 -3.95
N PRO A 207 -22.69 -26.09 -2.75
CA PRO A 207 -23.36 -24.90 -2.24
C PRO A 207 -22.41 -23.74 -1.93
N TYR A 208 -21.14 -24.05 -1.67
CA TYR A 208 -20.08 -23.09 -1.42
C TYR A 208 -18.91 -23.39 -2.35
N GLU A 209 -18.39 -22.38 -3.03
CA GLU A 209 -17.16 -22.46 -3.84
C GLU A 209 -16.13 -21.49 -3.23
N GLY A 210 -14.84 -21.82 -3.30
CA GLY A 210 -13.78 -21.02 -2.69
C GLY A 210 -12.41 -21.23 -3.35
N ALA A 211 -11.50 -20.27 -3.16
CA ALA A 211 -10.18 -20.29 -3.79
C ALA A 211 -9.25 -21.40 -3.25
N ASP A 212 -9.48 -21.82 -2.01
CA ASP A 212 -8.73 -22.87 -1.32
C ASP A 212 -9.65 -23.65 -0.36
N GLY A 213 -9.11 -24.72 0.23
CA GLY A 213 -9.87 -25.60 1.12
C GLY A 213 -10.29 -24.95 2.43
N PHE A 214 -9.58 -23.94 2.94
CA PHE A 214 -9.95 -23.22 4.17
C PHE A 214 -11.11 -22.25 3.92
N ALA A 215 -11.11 -21.53 2.78
CA ALA A 215 -12.22 -20.68 2.39
C ALA A 215 -13.54 -21.45 2.28
N VAL A 216 -13.49 -22.67 1.73
CA VAL A 216 -14.67 -23.56 1.64
C VAL A 216 -15.06 -24.10 3.03
N SER A 217 -14.10 -24.49 3.87
CA SER A 217 -14.38 -24.86 5.27
C SER A 217 -15.07 -23.73 6.04
N TYR A 218 -14.59 -22.49 5.91
CA TYR A 218 -15.21 -21.30 6.51
C TYR A 218 -16.66 -21.12 6.04
N ALA A 219 -16.92 -21.30 4.74
CA ALA A 219 -18.26 -21.16 4.18
C ALA A 219 -19.25 -22.19 4.74
N HIS A 220 -18.83 -23.46 4.90
CA HIS A 220 -19.64 -24.45 5.62
C HIS A 220 -19.91 -24.03 7.07
N VAL A 221 -18.96 -23.39 7.76
CA VAL A 221 -19.08 -23.00 9.18
C VAL A 221 -19.99 -21.78 9.41
N PHE A 222 -19.86 -20.72 8.60
CA PHE A 222 -20.43 -19.40 8.92
C PHE A 222 -21.47 -18.88 7.91
N GLU A 223 -21.35 -19.23 6.63
CA GLU A 223 -22.12 -18.54 5.57
C GLU A 223 -23.56 -19.04 5.46
N PRO A 224 -24.53 -18.20 5.07
CA PRO A 224 -25.94 -18.59 5.03
C PRO A 224 -26.19 -19.81 4.12
N ILE A 225 -27.26 -20.54 4.36
CA ILE A 225 -27.69 -21.63 3.46
C ILE A 225 -28.14 -20.99 2.14
N PRO A 226 -27.54 -21.34 0.99
CA PRO A 226 -27.89 -20.72 -0.28
C PRO A 226 -29.32 -21.08 -0.73
N ARG A 227 -29.87 -20.27 -1.64
CA ARG A 227 -31.22 -20.47 -2.18
C ARG A 227 -31.18 -21.08 -3.57
N LEU A 228 -31.91 -22.18 -3.75
CA LEU A 228 -32.04 -22.91 -5.02
C LEU A 228 -32.77 -22.05 -6.07
N PRO A 229 -32.53 -22.29 -7.38
CA PRO A 229 -33.29 -21.67 -8.45
C PRO A 229 -34.80 -21.97 -8.36
N PRO A 230 -35.69 -21.11 -8.90
CA PRO A 230 -37.15 -21.32 -8.84
C PRO A 230 -37.65 -22.66 -9.40
N ALA A 231 -36.92 -23.26 -10.35
CA ALA A 231 -37.21 -24.59 -10.89
C ALA A 231 -37.09 -25.71 -9.83
N GLN A 232 -36.24 -25.52 -8.81
CA GLN A 232 -35.85 -26.50 -7.79
C GLN A 232 -36.28 -26.08 -6.38
N GLN A 233 -37.03 -24.99 -6.24
CA GLN A 233 -37.41 -24.40 -4.95
C GLN A 233 -38.17 -25.36 -4.02
N HIS A 234 -38.84 -26.39 -4.56
CA HIS A 234 -39.50 -27.45 -3.80
C HIS A 234 -38.54 -28.30 -2.95
N TRP A 235 -37.25 -28.35 -3.30
CA TRP A 235 -36.20 -29.01 -2.49
C TRP A 235 -35.67 -28.13 -1.35
N GLN A 236 -35.96 -26.82 -1.33
CA GLN A 236 -35.37 -25.88 -0.36
C GLN A 236 -35.63 -26.25 1.12
N PRO A 237 -36.81 -26.74 1.55
CA PRO A 237 -37.04 -27.10 2.95
C PRO A 237 -36.13 -28.24 3.43
N LEU A 238 -35.79 -29.19 2.56
CA LEU A 238 -34.84 -30.27 2.87
C LEU A 238 -33.41 -29.73 2.96
N ILE A 239 -33.02 -28.85 2.02
CA ILE A 239 -31.71 -28.18 2.05
C ILE A 239 -31.54 -27.33 3.31
N ASP A 240 -32.55 -26.56 3.71
CA ASP A 240 -32.53 -25.71 4.90
C ASP A 240 -32.33 -26.52 6.19
N LYS A 241 -33.04 -27.67 6.34
CA LYS A 241 -32.86 -28.55 7.50
C LYS A 241 -31.57 -29.37 7.43
N ALA A 242 -31.15 -29.86 6.26
CA ALA A 242 -29.94 -30.66 6.13
C ALA A 242 -28.65 -29.84 6.32
N LEU A 243 -28.63 -28.60 5.82
CA LEU A 243 -27.47 -27.69 5.89
C LEU A 243 -27.49 -26.74 7.10
N ALA A 244 -28.37 -26.97 8.08
CA ALA A 244 -28.41 -26.20 9.32
C ALA A 244 -27.07 -26.24 10.06
N LYS A 245 -26.63 -25.09 10.58
CA LYS A 245 -25.26 -24.92 11.08
C LYS A 245 -25.02 -25.60 12.43
N ASP A 246 -26.05 -25.66 13.28
CA ASP A 246 -26.06 -26.49 14.49
C ASP A 246 -26.55 -27.91 14.13
N PRO A 247 -25.84 -28.98 14.54
CA PRO A 247 -26.34 -30.35 14.40
C PRO A 247 -27.72 -30.60 15.06
N ALA A 248 -28.11 -29.85 16.08
CA ALA A 248 -29.42 -29.98 16.75
C ALA A 248 -30.60 -29.57 15.86
N ASP A 249 -30.39 -28.63 14.93
CA ASP A 249 -31.43 -28.16 13.99
C ASP A 249 -31.64 -29.11 12.79
N ARG A 250 -30.72 -30.06 12.58
CA ARG A 250 -30.71 -30.98 11.43
C ARG A 250 -31.73 -32.13 11.57
N TYR A 251 -31.77 -32.97 10.54
CA TYR A 251 -32.28 -34.33 10.67
C TYR A 251 -31.43 -35.09 11.70
N GLN A 252 -32.06 -35.68 12.73
CA GLN A 252 -31.29 -36.32 13.82
C GLN A 252 -30.89 -37.76 13.52
N ASN A 253 -31.44 -38.35 12.46
CA ASN A 253 -31.22 -39.73 12.00
C ASN A 253 -31.54 -39.84 10.50
N ALA A 254 -31.21 -40.97 9.89
CA ALA A 254 -31.42 -41.19 8.45
C ALA A 254 -32.91 -41.35 8.11
N GLU A 255 -33.69 -41.90 9.01
CA GLU A 255 -35.12 -42.16 8.86
C GLU A 255 -35.93 -40.86 8.71
N GLU A 256 -35.61 -39.81 9.47
CA GLU A 256 -36.18 -38.47 9.27
C GLU A 256 -35.79 -37.86 7.91
N PHE A 257 -34.56 -38.11 7.43
CA PHE A 257 -34.10 -37.61 6.13
C PHE A 257 -34.84 -38.32 4.99
N ILE A 258 -35.00 -39.64 5.07
CA ILE A 258 -35.79 -40.45 4.12
C ILE A 258 -37.26 -40.03 4.14
N ALA A 259 -37.84 -39.81 5.32
CA ALA A 259 -39.21 -39.31 5.44
C ALA A 259 -39.39 -37.94 4.75
N ALA A 260 -38.38 -37.07 4.80
CA ALA A 260 -38.40 -35.80 4.07
C ALA A 260 -38.23 -35.96 2.55
N LEU A 261 -37.36 -36.87 2.07
CA LEU A 261 -37.26 -37.20 0.64
C LEU A 261 -38.63 -37.65 0.09
N GLY A 262 -39.37 -38.45 0.86
CA GLY A 262 -40.72 -38.91 0.53
C GLY A 262 -41.81 -37.82 0.44
N THR A 263 -41.51 -36.57 0.82
CA THR A 263 -42.41 -35.42 0.63
C THR A 263 -42.13 -34.59 -0.63
N ILE A 264 -41.09 -34.93 -1.40
CA ILE A 264 -40.66 -34.17 -2.57
C ILE A 264 -41.25 -34.80 -3.84
N GLU A 265 -42.19 -34.09 -4.48
CA GLU A 265 -42.68 -34.47 -5.81
C GLU A 265 -41.64 -34.12 -6.88
N PRO A 266 -41.04 -35.11 -7.59
CA PRO A 266 -39.98 -34.83 -8.56
C PRO A 266 -40.57 -34.22 -9.84
N ARG A 267 -40.01 -33.09 -10.27
CA ARG A 267 -40.47 -32.43 -11.51
C ARG A 267 -39.96 -33.17 -12.75
N SER A 268 -40.87 -33.44 -13.68
CA SER A 268 -40.51 -33.97 -15.00
C SER A 268 -39.92 -32.87 -15.87
N ALA A 269 -38.87 -33.18 -16.65
CA ALA A 269 -38.16 -32.23 -17.52
C ALA A 269 -38.97 -31.74 -18.75
N ALA A 270 -40.28 -31.96 -18.77
CA ALA A 270 -41.17 -31.66 -19.89
C ALA A 270 -41.93 -30.33 -19.79
N GLU A 271 -41.97 -29.68 -18.61
CA GLU A 271 -42.86 -28.52 -18.37
C GLU A 271 -42.19 -27.13 -18.41
N THR A 272 -40.87 -27.04 -18.60
CA THR A 272 -40.16 -25.75 -18.77
C THR A 272 -40.31 -25.21 -20.21
N GLY A 273 -41.51 -24.75 -20.55
CA GLY A 273 -41.86 -24.24 -21.88
C GLY A 273 -41.43 -22.79 -22.15
N ALA A 274 -40.20 -22.58 -22.63
CA ALA A 274 -39.82 -21.39 -23.40
C ALA A 274 -38.60 -21.70 -24.30
N PRO A 275 -38.62 -21.40 -25.62
CA PRO A 275 -37.49 -21.69 -26.50
C PRO A 275 -36.38 -20.64 -26.34
N GLN A 276 -35.28 -21.02 -25.69
CA GLN A 276 -34.02 -20.26 -25.79
C GLN A 276 -33.25 -20.74 -27.03
N GLU A 277 -33.01 -19.83 -27.98
CA GLU A 277 -32.32 -20.15 -29.23
C GLU A 277 -30.85 -20.55 -28.98
N ALA A 278 -30.57 -21.86 -29.06
CA ALA A 278 -29.21 -22.36 -29.17
C ALA A 278 -28.75 -22.23 -30.64
N PRO A 279 -27.62 -21.56 -30.94
CA PRO A 279 -27.13 -21.48 -32.32
C PRO A 279 -26.67 -22.86 -32.80
N THR A 280 -27.30 -23.37 -33.86
CA THR A 280 -27.05 -24.71 -34.42
C THR A 280 -25.61 -24.89 -34.89
N ARG A 281 -24.74 -25.42 -34.02
CA ARG A 281 -23.45 -25.99 -34.42
C ARG A 281 -23.68 -27.42 -34.92
N ILE A 282 -23.55 -27.60 -36.24
CA ILE A 282 -23.58 -28.91 -36.88
C ILE A 282 -22.37 -29.71 -36.39
N ILE A 283 -22.59 -30.75 -35.59
CA ILE A 283 -21.57 -31.74 -35.28
C ILE A 283 -21.50 -32.73 -36.45
N GLN A 284 -20.49 -32.60 -37.30
CA GLN A 284 -20.08 -33.70 -38.16
C GLN A 284 -19.56 -34.85 -37.28
N ARG A 285 -20.00 -36.07 -37.58
CA ARG A 285 -19.51 -37.29 -36.91
C ARG A 285 -18.09 -37.60 -37.42
N GLU A 286 -17.08 -37.31 -36.60
CA GLU A 286 -15.77 -37.94 -36.72
C GLU A 286 -15.54 -38.96 -35.59
N SER A 287 -14.60 -39.89 -35.81
CA SER A 287 -14.55 -41.17 -35.10
C SER A 287 -13.86 -41.12 -33.73
N VAL A 288 -14.25 -42.04 -32.85
CA VAL A 288 -13.84 -42.14 -31.43
C VAL A 288 -12.34 -42.47 -31.23
N ALA A 289 -11.56 -42.60 -32.30
CA ALA A 289 -10.15 -43.01 -32.27
C ALA A 289 -9.15 -41.93 -31.81
N ALA A 290 -9.51 -40.64 -31.87
CA ALA A 290 -8.56 -39.54 -31.63
C ALA A 290 -8.31 -39.21 -30.15
N ALA A 291 -9.28 -39.44 -29.26
CA ALA A 291 -9.22 -39.01 -27.86
C ALA A 291 -8.21 -39.79 -26.99
N LEU A 292 -7.74 -40.96 -27.45
CA LEU A 292 -6.93 -41.90 -26.67
C LEU A 292 -5.40 -41.69 -26.77
N ARG A 293 -4.92 -40.53 -27.25
CA ARG A 293 -3.48 -40.22 -27.37
C ARG A 293 -3.03 -38.86 -26.81
N ALA A 294 -3.90 -38.14 -26.11
CA ALA A 294 -3.58 -36.79 -25.62
C ALA A 294 -2.92 -36.74 -24.21
N ASN A 295 -2.77 -37.88 -23.52
CA ASN A 295 -2.39 -37.94 -22.10
C ASN A 295 -1.01 -38.59 -21.81
N GLU A 296 -0.10 -38.61 -22.79
CA GLU A 296 1.29 -39.08 -22.60
C GLU A 296 2.34 -38.00 -22.94
N ALA A 297 2.75 -37.21 -21.95
CA ALA A 297 3.98 -36.42 -22.00
C ALA A 297 4.50 -36.13 -20.57
N PRO A 298 5.71 -36.57 -20.17
CA PRO A 298 6.26 -36.33 -18.85
C PRO A 298 7.05 -35.01 -18.76
N THR A 299 7.09 -34.43 -17.56
CA THR A 299 7.88 -33.22 -17.25
C THR A 299 9.37 -33.43 -17.54
N ARG A 300 9.98 -32.50 -18.31
CA ARG A 300 11.43 -32.33 -18.41
C ARG A 300 11.83 -30.87 -18.31
N ILE A 301 13.05 -30.65 -17.84
CA ILE A 301 13.63 -29.33 -17.54
C ILE A 301 14.52 -28.87 -18.71
N GLY A 302 14.40 -27.59 -19.09
CA GLY A 302 15.56 -26.81 -19.53
C GLY A 302 15.53 -26.17 -20.92
N VAL A 303 16.11 -24.95 -20.97
CA VAL A 303 16.76 -24.26 -22.11
C VAL A 303 15.86 -23.60 -23.17
N LEU A 304 15.94 -22.25 -23.20
CA LEU A 304 15.65 -21.35 -24.34
C LEU A 304 16.87 -21.33 -25.29
N PRO A 305 16.70 -21.10 -26.62
CA PRO A 305 16.88 -19.71 -27.11
C PRO A 305 16.15 -19.29 -28.43
N THR A 306 15.84 -17.98 -28.50
CA THR A 306 15.92 -17.03 -29.66
C THR A 306 15.27 -17.26 -31.04
N MET A 307 14.85 -16.12 -31.63
CA MET A 307 14.80 -15.78 -33.08
C MET A 307 13.74 -16.47 -33.97
N GLU A 308 13.17 -15.82 -35.01
CA GLU A 308 12.98 -14.39 -35.32
C GLU A 308 11.86 -14.20 -36.38
N GLU A 309 11.47 -12.95 -36.63
CA GLU A 309 10.85 -12.37 -37.85
C GLU A 309 10.00 -13.22 -38.83
N SER A 310 8.73 -12.84 -39.01
CA SER A 310 8.10 -12.80 -40.35
C SER A 310 6.90 -11.82 -40.38
N LEU A 311 6.69 -11.17 -41.52
CA LEU A 311 5.75 -10.06 -41.74
C LEU A 311 4.66 -10.41 -42.77
N GLY A 312 3.50 -9.74 -42.66
CA GLY A 312 2.61 -9.45 -43.80
C GLY A 312 1.35 -10.30 -43.96
N GLY A 313 0.20 -9.64 -44.21
CA GLY A 313 -1.08 -10.29 -44.46
C GLY A 313 -2.30 -9.39 -44.20
N ASP A 314 -2.38 -8.26 -44.91
CA ASP A 314 -3.35 -7.16 -44.65
C ASP A 314 -4.68 -7.30 -45.47
N PRO A 315 -5.67 -6.38 -45.46
CA PRO A 315 -7.02 -6.79 -45.03
C PRO A 315 -8.17 -6.50 -46.03
N ALA A 316 -9.18 -7.38 -46.10
CA ALA A 316 -10.43 -7.06 -46.81
C ALA A 316 -11.64 -7.89 -46.35
N LEU A 317 -12.57 -7.27 -45.59
CA LEU A 317 -14.02 -7.51 -45.67
C LEU A 317 -14.77 -6.49 -44.80
N ALA A 318 -15.35 -5.45 -45.41
CA ALA A 318 -15.98 -4.33 -44.72
C ALA A 318 -17.46 -4.17 -45.08
N ALA A 319 -18.30 -3.91 -44.06
CA ALA A 319 -19.70 -3.49 -44.11
C ALA A 319 -20.70 -4.54 -44.72
N LYS A 320 -21.97 -4.60 -44.32
CA LYS A 320 -22.85 -3.55 -43.76
C LYS A 320 -23.91 -4.14 -42.82
N THR A 321 -24.23 -3.41 -41.74
CA THR A 321 -25.61 -3.09 -41.33
C THR A 321 -25.57 -1.91 -40.35
N ALA A 322 -26.51 -0.97 -40.50
CA ALA A 322 -26.69 0.16 -39.58
C ALA A 322 -28.18 0.45 -39.45
N SER A 323 -28.67 0.66 -38.22
CA SER A 323 -30.07 0.96 -37.91
C SER A 323 -30.22 2.39 -37.39
N THR A 324 -31.21 3.13 -37.89
CA THR A 324 -31.41 4.55 -37.63
C THR A 324 -32.12 4.85 -36.31
N ALA A 325 -31.55 5.74 -35.49
CA ALA A 325 -32.17 6.29 -34.29
C ALA A 325 -32.99 7.57 -34.61
N ARG A 326 -34.04 7.84 -33.81
CA ARG A 326 -34.84 9.08 -33.90
C ARG A 326 -34.25 10.18 -32.99
N PRO A 327 -33.92 11.38 -33.49
CA PRO A 327 -32.97 12.27 -32.80
C PRO A 327 -33.55 13.24 -31.75
N TRP A 328 -34.88 13.34 -31.59
CA TRP A 328 -35.49 14.39 -30.75
C TRP A 328 -35.68 14.01 -29.27
N LEU A 329 -35.63 12.71 -28.94
CA LEU A 329 -35.95 12.19 -27.61
C LEU A 329 -35.06 12.69 -26.45
N PRO A 330 -33.71 12.84 -26.57
CA PRO A 330 -32.90 13.31 -25.44
C PRO A 330 -33.19 14.77 -25.05
N TRP A 331 -33.56 15.61 -26.02
CA TRP A 331 -33.90 17.01 -25.78
C TRP A 331 -35.22 17.19 -25.03
N ALA A 332 -36.20 16.31 -25.28
CA ALA A 332 -37.47 16.30 -24.55
C ALA A 332 -37.27 15.97 -23.05
N LEU A 333 -36.35 15.03 -22.74
CA LEU A 333 -36.02 14.66 -21.35
C LEU A 333 -35.24 15.78 -20.63
N ALA A 334 -34.32 16.45 -21.32
CA ALA A 334 -33.57 17.58 -20.76
C ALA A 334 -34.49 18.76 -20.35
N GLY A 335 -35.50 19.07 -21.17
CA GLY A 335 -36.47 20.13 -20.86
C GLY A 335 -37.32 19.84 -19.61
N ALA A 336 -37.71 18.59 -19.40
CA ALA A 336 -38.48 18.18 -18.21
C ALA A 336 -37.67 18.32 -16.90
N GLY A 337 -36.38 17.99 -16.92
CA GLY A 337 -35.49 18.13 -15.76
C GLY A 337 -35.31 19.59 -15.31
N LEU A 338 -35.15 20.52 -16.26
CA LEU A 338 -35.01 21.95 -15.95
C LEU A 338 -36.27 22.56 -15.31
N LEU A 339 -37.46 22.15 -15.74
CA LEU A 339 -38.73 22.60 -15.13
C LEU A 339 -38.91 22.08 -13.69
N LEU A 340 -38.43 20.87 -13.38
CA LEU A 340 -38.43 20.32 -12.01
C LEU A 340 -37.43 21.03 -11.08
N ILE A 341 -36.25 21.40 -11.59
CA ILE A 341 -35.26 22.16 -10.80
C ILE A 341 -35.77 23.59 -10.54
N GLY A 342 -36.39 24.23 -11.54
CA GLY A 342 -36.96 25.57 -11.41
C GLY A 342 -38.11 25.67 -10.39
N SER A 343 -39.01 24.68 -10.35
CA SER A 343 -40.14 24.70 -9.42
C SER A 343 -39.71 24.49 -7.95
N VAL A 344 -38.74 23.61 -7.70
CA VAL A 344 -38.15 23.42 -6.37
C VAL A 344 -37.40 24.68 -5.91
N GLY A 345 -36.65 25.33 -6.80
CA GLY A 345 -35.96 26.59 -6.50
C GLY A 345 -36.91 27.73 -6.12
N TYR A 346 -38.05 27.87 -6.82
CA TYR A 346 -39.05 28.90 -6.53
C TYR A 346 -39.73 28.68 -5.17
N ALA A 347 -40.05 27.44 -4.81
CA ALA A 347 -40.68 27.09 -3.54
C ALA A 347 -39.80 27.44 -2.31
N LEU A 348 -38.48 27.35 -2.44
CA LEU A 348 -37.53 27.67 -1.36
C LEU A 348 -37.31 29.17 -1.14
N ILE A 349 -37.56 30.01 -2.16
CA ILE A 349 -37.34 31.47 -2.09
C ILE A 349 -38.62 32.21 -1.68
N ALA A 350 -39.81 31.71 -2.05
CA ALA A 350 -41.09 32.32 -1.69
C ALA A 350 -41.55 32.05 -0.24
N GLY A 351 -40.79 31.28 0.55
CA GLY A 351 -41.25 30.68 1.81
C GLY A 351 -40.88 31.39 3.12
N GLN A 352 -40.16 32.52 3.09
CA GLN A 352 -39.72 33.21 4.32
C GLN A 352 -40.20 34.66 4.40
N GLY A 353 -41.19 34.89 5.26
CA GLY A 353 -41.65 36.22 5.66
C GLY A 353 -42.30 36.20 7.04
N ASN A 354 -41.97 37.20 7.84
CA ASN A 354 -42.60 37.62 9.11
C ASN A 354 -42.44 36.69 10.35
N GLU A 355 -41.57 37.13 11.28
CA GLU A 355 -41.94 37.75 12.59
C GLU A 355 -42.84 36.95 13.58
N PRO A 356 -42.60 37.03 14.93
CA PRO A 356 -42.43 38.32 15.62
C PRO A 356 -41.42 38.43 16.79
N GLU A 357 -41.12 39.68 17.16
CA GLU A 357 -40.40 40.10 18.38
C GLU A 357 -41.09 39.72 19.72
N ALA A 358 -40.29 39.67 20.79
CA ALA A 358 -40.74 39.89 22.18
C ALA A 358 -39.67 40.64 23.00
N GLN A 359 -40.10 41.62 23.81
CA GLN A 359 -39.25 42.65 24.42
C GLN A 359 -38.81 42.32 25.86
N ALA A 360 -37.71 42.94 26.36
CA ALA A 360 -37.76 43.77 27.58
C ALA A 360 -36.44 44.51 27.94
N ASN A 361 -36.47 45.84 27.81
CA ASN A 361 -35.93 46.91 28.67
C ASN A 361 -34.48 46.95 29.23
N ARG A 362 -33.92 48.16 29.03
CA ARG A 362 -32.74 48.82 29.62
C ARG A 362 -32.77 48.90 31.15
N VAL A 363 -31.60 49.16 31.78
CA VAL A 363 -31.33 50.44 32.47
C VAL A 363 -29.82 50.75 32.51
N ILE A 364 -29.55 52.05 32.39
CA ILE A 364 -28.33 52.88 32.53
C ILE A 364 -27.32 52.43 33.61
N GLU A 365 -26.01 52.44 33.29
CA GLU A 365 -25.04 53.41 33.87
C GLU A 365 -23.76 53.53 33.00
N ALA A 366 -22.86 54.47 33.33
CA ALA A 366 -21.77 54.91 32.46
C ALA A 366 -20.47 55.26 33.22
N THR A 367 -19.32 55.19 32.53
CA THR A 367 -18.13 56.00 32.87
C THR A 367 -17.23 56.18 31.65
N LYS A 368 -16.35 57.20 31.69
CA LYS A 368 -15.41 57.56 30.62
C LYS A 368 -13.96 57.45 31.10
N SER A 369 -13.02 57.39 30.17
CA SER A 369 -11.59 57.79 30.35
C SER A 369 -11.48 59.23 30.92
N PRO A 370 -10.32 59.75 31.41
CA PRO A 370 -8.92 59.47 30.99
C PRO A 370 -7.97 59.43 32.25
N PRO A 371 -6.72 59.98 32.34
CA PRO A 371 -5.72 60.42 31.34
C PRO A 371 -4.25 59.96 31.60
N VAL A 372 -3.35 60.42 30.72
CA VAL A 372 -1.87 60.46 30.90
C VAL A 372 -1.48 61.75 31.66
N PRO A 373 -0.34 61.78 32.39
CA PRO A 373 0.69 62.77 32.04
C PRO A 373 2.15 62.23 32.16
N ALA A 374 3.11 63.04 31.72
CA ALA A 374 4.54 62.67 31.58
C ALA A 374 5.44 63.12 32.75
N VAL A 375 6.70 62.66 32.74
CA VAL A 375 7.81 63.16 33.58
C VAL A 375 9.02 63.43 32.68
N SER A 376 9.84 64.42 33.05
CA SER A 376 11.05 64.86 32.34
C SER A 376 12.16 65.19 33.34
N GLY A 377 13.43 64.96 32.96
CA GLY A 377 14.62 65.31 33.76
C GLY A 377 14.90 64.35 34.94
N ASP A 378 16.07 64.43 35.58
CA ASP A 378 17.26 65.24 35.26
C ASP A 378 18.56 64.56 35.78
N GLN A 379 19.71 65.17 35.49
CA GLN A 379 21.06 64.65 35.69
C GLN A 379 21.57 64.70 37.16
N ALA A 380 22.58 63.88 37.48
CA ALA A 380 24.01 64.33 37.56
C ALA A 380 24.86 63.69 38.69
N LYS A 381 26.20 63.79 38.49
CA LYS A 381 27.31 63.75 39.49
C LYS A 381 27.72 62.37 40.07
N ARG A 382 28.95 62.14 40.58
CA ARG A 382 30.30 62.76 40.36
C ARG A 382 31.37 62.07 41.26
N ALA A 383 32.37 61.38 40.70
CA ALA A 383 33.63 60.94 41.38
C ALA A 383 34.60 60.28 40.37
N VAL A 384 35.90 60.06 40.61
CA VAL A 384 37.01 60.93 41.08
C VAL A 384 38.36 60.22 40.71
N ARG A 385 39.45 60.99 40.53
CA ARG A 385 40.85 60.56 40.23
C ARG A 385 41.54 59.89 41.46
N PRO A 386 42.82 59.41 41.44
CA PRO A 386 43.76 58.95 40.37
C PRO A 386 44.47 57.60 40.75
N PRO A 387 45.82 57.41 40.71
CA PRO A 387 46.72 57.09 39.58
C PRO A 387 47.50 55.74 39.76
N VAL A 388 48.47 55.49 38.85
CA VAL A 388 49.78 54.76 38.94
C VAL A 388 50.02 54.12 37.55
N ALA A 389 50.92 54.61 36.69
CA ALA A 389 52.40 54.47 36.69
C ALA A 389 52.88 52.99 36.60
N ALA A 390 53.96 52.59 35.91
CA ALA A 390 54.75 53.04 34.76
C ALA A 390 56.05 52.20 34.78
N ASP A 391 56.32 51.44 33.73
CA ASP A 391 57.64 50.88 33.30
C ASP A 391 57.42 50.30 31.88
N ALA A 392 58.30 50.31 30.87
CA ALA A 392 59.77 50.40 30.73
C ALA A 392 60.47 49.03 30.51
N GLY A 393 61.41 49.00 29.54
CA GLY A 393 62.06 47.80 28.97
C GLY A 393 61.81 47.72 27.45
N ILE A 394 62.74 47.94 26.49
CA ILE A 394 64.17 47.56 26.30
C ILE A 394 64.28 46.08 25.88
N ASP A 395 64.93 45.65 24.77
CA ASP A 395 65.58 46.35 23.63
C ASP A 395 65.08 45.74 22.28
N ALA A 396 65.73 45.54 21.10
CA ALA A 396 67.05 45.77 20.44
C ALA A 396 66.84 45.44 18.92
N SER A 397 67.72 45.68 17.92
CA SER A 397 68.90 46.56 17.68
C SER A 397 69.37 46.38 16.20
N GLY A 398 69.87 47.41 15.51
CA GLY A 398 70.51 47.30 14.17
C GLY A 398 70.03 48.36 13.15
N ASP A 399 70.67 49.53 13.03
CA ASP A 399 71.92 49.83 12.29
C ASP A 399 71.65 50.24 10.82
N ASN A 400 71.65 51.55 10.52
CA ASN A 400 72.76 52.35 9.94
C ASN A 400 72.80 52.29 8.39
N ALA A 401 72.97 53.36 7.60
CA ALA A 401 72.91 54.83 7.75
C ALA A 401 72.69 55.41 6.31
N ALA A 402 72.60 56.70 5.96
CA ALA A 402 72.77 58.02 6.59
C ALA A 402 71.91 59.05 5.75
N GLY A 403 71.90 60.38 5.91
CA GLY A 403 72.60 61.31 6.80
C GLY A 403 72.87 62.68 6.15
N ALA A 404 71.86 63.55 6.07
CA ALA A 404 72.02 64.98 5.76
C ALA A 404 70.77 65.76 6.22
N GLY A 405 70.95 66.98 6.73
CA GLY A 405 69.84 67.87 7.10
C GLY A 405 70.23 69.34 6.99
N MET A 406 69.25 70.21 6.76
CA MET A 406 69.40 71.67 6.76
C MET A 406 68.07 72.31 7.16
N GLY A 407 68.16 73.39 7.93
CA GLY A 407 67.04 74.30 8.24
C GLY A 407 67.34 75.71 7.75
N ASP A 408 66.31 76.56 7.78
CA ASP A 408 66.28 78.02 7.58
C ASP A 408 67.42 78.69 6.79
N ALA A 409 67.05 79.18 5.60
CA ALA A 409 67.67 80.35 4.98
C ALA A 409 66.59 81.25 4.35
N LEU A 410 66.29 82.38 5.00
CA LEU A 410 65.43 83.44 4.45
C LEU A 410 66.21 84.29 3.45
N LEU A 411 65.72 84.41 2.21
CA LEU A 411 66.07 85.47 1.25
C LEU A 411 64.91 85.65 0.23
N PRO A 412 64.83 86.79 -0.50
CA PRO A 412 63.71 87.72 -0.25
C PRO A 412 62.67 87.80 -1.37
N SER A 413 61.73 88.73 -1.19
CA SER A 413 60.66 89.07 -2.10
C SER A 413 61.15 89.71 -3.42
N ASP A 414 60.93 89.01 -4.53
CA ASP A 414 60.65 89.66 -5.82
C ASP A 414 59.15 89.98 -5.91
N GLU A 415 58.80 91.09 -6.57
CA GLU A 415 57.41 91.55 -6.72
C GLU A 415 56.66 90.68 -7.74
N LEU A 416 55.79 89.76 -7.25
CA LEU A 416 54.77 89.16 -8.12
C LEU A 416 53.73 90.23 -8.48
N ASP A 417 53.69 90.62 -9.76
CA ASP A 417 52.63 91.47 -10.30
C ASP A 417 51.28 90.75 -10.26
N LEU A 418 50.49 91.06 -9.22
CA LEU A 418 49.17 90.52 -8.98
C LEU A 418 48.13 90.94 -10.05
N ALA A 419 48.44 91.88 -10.94
CA ALA A 419 47.55 92.26 -12.04
C ALA A 419 47.53 91.25 -13.20
N LEU A 420 48.52 90.36 -13.29
CA LEU A 420 48.67 89.39 -14.40
C LEU A 420 48.25 87.95 -14.05
N VAL A 421 47.79 87.69 -12.83
CA VAL A 421 47.25 86.37 -12.44
C VAL A 421 45.73 86.35 -12.67
N PRO A 422 45.21 85.60 -13.67
CA PRO A 422 43.77 85.51 -13.88
C PRO A 422 43.11 84.60 -12.84
N THR A 423 41.77 84.63 -12.87
CA THR A 423 40.81 83.73 -12.18
C THR A 423 40.42 84.09 -10.75
N VAL A 424 39.23 84.69 -10.65
CA VAL A 424 38.24 84.23 -9.65
C VAL A 424 37.97 82.77 -9.97
N ILE A 425 38.63 81.85 -9.27
CA ILE A 425 38.38 80.42 -9.41
C ILE A 425 37.00 80.14 -8.78
N ASP A 426 36.04 79.73 -9.60
CA ASP A 426 34.77 79.20 -9.12
C ASP A 426 35.05 78.01 -8.16
N PRO A 427 34.67 78.12 -6.87
CA PRO A 427 35.01 77.11 -5.88
C PRO A 427 34.28 75.78 -6.14
N VAL A 428 33.08 75.82 -6.71
CA VAL A 428 32.29 74.63 -7.07
C VAL A 428 32.96 73.94 -8.25
N LEU A 429 33.31 74.68 -9.30
CA LEU A 429 34.00 74.16 -10.48
C LEU A 429 35.36 73.52 -10.13
N ASN A 430 36.13 74.15 -9.25
CA ASN A 430 37.42 73.60 -8.81
C ASN A 430 37.25 72.37 -7.90
N LEU A 431 36.26 72.35 -7.00
CA LEU A 431 35.93 71.15 -6.22
C LEU A 431 35.50 69.99 -7.12
N VAL A 432 34.63 70.22 -8.10
CA VAL A 432 34.21 69.20 -9.09
C VAL A 432 35.39 68.69 -9.91
N ARG A 433 36.30 69.56 -10.35
CA ARG A 433 37.54 69.19 -11.05
C ARG A 433 38.44 68.31 -10.18
N LEU A 434 38.65 68.70 -8.92
CA LEU A 434 39.47 67.96 -7.95
C LEU A 434 38.83 66.64 -7.50
N ALA A 435 37.51 66.57 -7.43
CA ALA A 435 36.77 65.35 -7.12
C ALA A 435 36.83 64.33 -8.27
N ARG A 436 36.70 64.79 -9.53
CA ARG A 436 36.90 63.94 -10.72
C ARG A 436 38.31 63.37 -10.81
N ALA A 437 39.33 64.13 -10.40
CA ALA A 437 40.71 63.64 -10.32
C ALA A 437 40.95 62.62 -9.20
N ASP A 438 40.19 62.70 -8.10
CA ASP A 438 40.20 61.67 -7.03
C ASP A 438 39.46 60.40 -7.49
N LEU A 439 38.30 60.55 -8.14
CA LEU A 439 37.48 59.47 -8.69
C LEU A 439 38.25 58.63 -9.73
N ALA A 440 38.88 59.29 -10.70
CA ALA A 440 39.73 58.64 -11.69
C ALA A 440 40.97 57.94 -11.09
N GLY A 441 41.38 58.33 -9.87
CA GLY A 441 42.42 57.69 -9.09
C GLY A 441 41.90 56.70 -8.02
N LEU A 442 40.62 56.30 -8.09
CA LEU A 442 39.93 55.41 -7.14
C LEU A 442 40.00 55.83 -5.66
N ARG A 443 40.25 57.12 -5.38
CA ARG A 443 40.16 57.70 -4.03
C ARG A 443 38.71 58.09 -3.74
N LEU A 444 37.85 57.07 -3.61
CA LEU A 444 36.39 57.20 -3.63
C LEU A 444 35.83 57.83 -2.34
N THR A 445 35.98 57.17 -1.20
CA THR A 445 35.70 57.71 0.16
C THR A 445 36.92 57.72 1.07
N ASN A 446 38.06 57.18 0.61
CA ASN A 446 39.33 57.14 1.34
C ASN A 446 40.45 57.74 0.49
N PRO A 447 41.46 58.39 1.10
CA PRO A 447 41.53 58.78 2.51
C PRO A 447 40.55 59.93 2.86
N PRO A 448 40.18 60.10 4.14
CA PRO A 448 39.24 61.14 4.56
C PRO A 448 39.74 62.56 4.22
N ARG A 449 38.81 63.50 4.00
CA ARG A 449 39.01 64.90 3.54
C ARG A 449 39.66 65.06 2.16
N THR A 450 40.08 63.96 1.52
CA THR A 450 40.93 63.96 0.31
C THR A 450 40.53 62.88 -0.69
N ASN A 451 39.21 62.71 -0.82
CA ASN A 451 38.52 61.76 -1.66
C ASN A 451 37.41 62.42 -2.50
N ALA A 452 36.92 61.70 -3.52
CA ALA A 452 35.91 62.16 -4.46
C ALA A 452 34.57 62.50 -3.77
N TYR A 453 34.06 61.60 -2.94
CA TYR A 453 32.74 61.74 -2.30
C TYR A 453 32.65 63.01 -1.43
N GLU A 454 33.64 63.25 -0.56
CA GLU A 454 33.67 64.44 0.30
C GLU A 454 33.80 65.73 -0.51
N ARG A 455 34.55 65.73 -1.62
CA ARG A 455 34.72 66.92 -2.48
C ARG A 455 33.45 67.23 -3.30
N PHE A 456 32.76 66.21 -3.83
CA PHE A 456 31.45 66.40 -4.46
C PHE A 456 30.39 66.82 -3.43
N SER A 457 30.39 66.22 -2.24
CA SER A 457 29.50 66.63 -1.14
C SER A 457 29.75 68.06 -0.66
N LEU A 458 31.01 68.52 -0.67
CA LEU A 458 31.33 69.90 -0.33
C LEU A 458 30.88 70.87 -1.42
N ALA A 459 31.01 70.50 -2.71
CA ALA A 459 30.43 71.25 -3.82
C ALA A 459 28.90 71.39 -3.68
N LEU A 460 28.21 70.30 -3.32
CA LEU A 460 26.75 70.29 -3.08
C LEU A 460 26.30 71.05 -1.82
N ARG A 461 27.21 71.37 -0.89
CA ARG A 461 26.92 72.30 0.23
C ARG A 461 27.00 73.77 -0.18
N ILE A 462 27.61 74.07 -1.33
CA ILE A 462 27.75 75.43 -1.88
C ILE A 462 26.67 75.66 -2.96
N ASP A 463 26.51 74.70 -3.88
CA ASP A 463 25.43 74.65 -4.88
C ASP A 463 24.74 73.27 -4.82
N PRO A 464 23.63 73.14 -4.05
CA PRO A 464 22.85 71.91 -3.97
C PRO A 464 22.21 71.46 -5.29
N THR A 465 22.18 72.32 -6.31
CA THR A 465 21.61 72.03 -7.63
C THR A 465 22.66 71.65 -8.67
N ASN A 466 23.94 71.54 -8.28
CA ASN A 466 25.03 71.32 -9.21
C ASN A 466 25.00 69.92 -9.85
N SER A 467 24.46 69.80 -11.06
CA SER A 467 24.32 68.52 -11.77
C SER A 467 25.65 67.77 -11.93
N ALA A 468 26.77 68.48 -12.11
CA ALA A 468 28.09 67.87 -12.22
C ALA A 468 28.63 67.29 -10.89
N ALA A 469 28.19 67.81 -9.74
CA ALA A 469 28.51 67.27 -8.43
C ALA A 469 27.51 66.18 -7.98
N ILE A 470 26.21 66.32 -8.30
CA ILE A 470 25.20 65.25 -8.13
C ILE A 470 25.66 63.99 -8.88
N GLN A 471 25.98 64.14 -10.17
CA GLN A 471 26.47 63.03 -10.98
C GLN A 471 27.78 62.48 -10.44
N GLY A 472 28.69 63.34 -9.93
CA GLY A 472 29.94 62.91 -9.32
C GLY A 472 29.78 62.00 -8.09
N VAL A 473 28.78 62.23 -7.24
CA VAL A 473 28.44 61.31 -6.13
C VAL A 473 27.94 59.98 -6.67
N ILE A 474 27.05 60.00 -7.68
CA ILE A 474 26.52 58.79 -8.33
C ILE A 474 27.64 57.98 -9.01
N ASP A 475 28.56 58.65 -9.71
CA ASP A 475 29.72 58.03 -10.34
C ASP A 475 30.68 57.43 -9.30
N THR A 476 30.82 58.07 -8.14
CA THR A 476 31.61 57.55 -7.01
C THR A 476 30.98 56.29 -6.39
N ALA A 477 29.64 56.21 -6.33
CA ALA A 477 28.94 54.99 -5.94
C ALA A 477 29.03 53.89 -7.04
N ARG A 478 28.96 54.24 -8.33
CA ARG A 478 29.13 53.29 -9.43
C ARG A 478 30.55 52.69 -9.47
N ALA A 479 31.58 53.48 -9.19
CA ALA A 479 32.95 52.95 -9.03
C ALA A 479 33.06 51.91 -7.88
N TYR A 480 32.21 51.99 -6.85
CA TYR A 480 32.11 50.91 -5.85
C TYR A 480 31.35 49.68 -6.35
N LEU A 481 30.36 49.84 -7.24
CA LEU A 481 29.70 48.70 -7.90
C LEU A 481 30.67 47.94 -8.82
N ASP A 482 31.52 48.65 -9.55
CA ASP A 482 32.56 48.06 -10.40
C ASP A 482 33.61 47.30 -9.56
N LEU A 483 34.01 47.87 -8.42
CA LEU A 483 34.88 47.19 -7.44
C LEU A 483 34.21 45.97 -6.80
N ALA A 484 32.90 46.02 -6.55
CA ALA A 484 32.15 44.87 -6.05
C ALA A 484 32.16 43.72 -7.07
N ASP A 485 31.80 43.97 -8.33
CA ASP A 485 31.82 42.95 -9.38
C ASP A 485 33.21 42.33 -9.55
N LYS A 486 34.27 43.14 -9.42
CA LYS A 486 35.64 42.63 -9.43
C LYS A 486 35.92 41.73 -8.22
N ALA A 487 35.59 42.16 -7.00
CA ALA A 487 35.79 41.34 -5.79
C ALA A 487 35.02 40.01 -5.86
N LEU A 488 33.84 39.99 -6.46
CA LEU A 488 33.06 38.78 -6.72
C LEU A 488 33.76 37.85 -7.74
N ALA A 489 34.33 38.41 -8.81
CA ALA A 489 35.11 37.65 -9.80
C ALA A 489 36.44 37.12 -9.24
N ASP A 490 37.09 37.87 -8.36
CA ASP A 490 38.29 37.47 -7.60
C ASP A 490 37.95 36.48 -6.46
N GLY A 491 36.67 36.13 -6.26
CA GLY A 491 36.20 35.10 -5.33
C GLY A 491 35.98 35.56 -3.88
N ASN A 492 35.94 36.87 -3.62
CA ASN A 492 35.79 37.47 -2.29
C ASN A 492 34.37 38.07 -2.07
N PRO A 493 33.38 37.27 -1.61
CA PRO A 493 32.04 37.77 -1.34
C PRO A 493 31.98 38.81 -0.19
N GLY A 494 32.98 38.82 0.71
CA GLY A 494 33.05 39.79 1.81
C GLY A 494 33.41 41.20 1.34
N GLU A 495 34.39 41.32 0.43
CA GLU A 495 34.70 42.62 -0.21
C GLU A 495 33.57 43.06 -1.14
N PHE A 496 32.95 42.15 -1.91
CA PHE A 496 31.75 42.47 -2.70
C PHE A 496 30.64 43.06 -1.81
N ALA A 497 30.31 42.43 -0.68
CA ALA A 497 29.31 42.94 0.26
C ALA A 497 29.69 44.34 0.81
N GLY A 498 30.94 44.52 1.27
CA GLY A 498 31.42 45.79 1.80
C GLY A 498 31.49 46.93 0.76
N PHE A 499 31.77 46.61 -0.50
CA PHE A 499 31.71 47.57 -1.61
C PHE A 499 30.26 47.93 -1.97
N LEU A 500 29.31 46.99 -1.92
CA LEU A 500 27.88 47.30 -2.05
C LEU A 500 27.37 48.17 -0.89
N ASP A 501 27.77 47.89 0.35
CA ASP A 501 27.46 48.75 1.51
C ASP A 501 27.96 50.19 1.27
N LYS A 502 29.16 50.36 0.72
CA LYS A 502 29.71 51.69 0.37
C LYS A 502 29.02 52.36 -0.82
N ALA A 503 28.58 51.60 -1.82
CA ALA A 503 27.76 52.13 -2.91
C ALA A 503 26.39 52.62 -2.39
N GLU A 504 25.76 51.85 -1.50
CA GLU A 504 24.49 52.22 -0.85
C GLU A 504 24.64 53.45 0.07
N GLU A 505 25.73 53.56 0.83
CA GLU A 505 26.05 54.72 1.68
C GLU A 505 26.27 56.00 0.85
N VAL A 506 27.07 55.92 -0.22
CA VAL A 506 27.40 57.08 -1.07
C VAL A 506 26.19 57.52 -1.89
N ALA A 507 25.51 56.61 -2.58
CA ALA A 507 24.34 56.96 -3.39
C ALA A 507 23.12 57.35 -2.54
N GLY A 508 22.94 56.73 -1.37
CA GLY A 508 21.85 57.02 -0.44
C GLY A 508 21.92 58.41 0.21
N SER A 509 23.02 59.13 0.04
CA SER A 509 23.15 60.54 0.46
C SER A 509 22.31 61.51 -0.38
N LEU A 510 21.88 61.11 -1.58
CA LEU A 510 21.10 61.92 -2.53
C LEU A 510 19.79 61.21 -2.93
N LYS A 511 18.80 61.97 -3.42
CA LYS A 511 17.55 61.38 -3.93
C LYS A 511 17.76 60.76 -5.31
N GLU A 512 18.63 61.38 -6.07
CA GLU A 512 19.02 61.05 -7.44
C GLU A 512 19.81 59.72 -7.49
N GLY A 513 20.49 59.35 -6.39
CA GLY A 513 21.17 58.07 -6.24
C GLY A 513 20.26 56.87 -5.98
N ALA A 514 18.93 57.06 -5.85
CA ALA A 514 18.00 55.98 -5.54
C ALA A 514 18.03 54.80 -6.53
N GLU A 515 18.29 55.06 -7.82
CA GLU A 515 18.49 54.00 -8.82
C GLU A 515 19.73 53.17 -8.50
N THR A 516 20.85 53.81 -8.17
CA THR A 516 22.12 53.12 -7.82
C THR A 516 22.01 52.33 -6.52
N VAL A 517 21.25 52.83 -5.53
CA VAL A 517 20.92 52.07 -4.30
C VAL A 517 20.05 50.84 -4.63
N ALA A 518 19.07 50.97 -5.53
CA ALA A 518 18.27 49.84 -5.99
C ALA A 518 19.10 48.83 -6.78
N GLU A 519 20.04 49.30 -7.60
CA GLU A 519 20.99 48.48 -8.35
C GLU A 519 21.92 47.68 -7.42
N ALA A 520 22.49 48.32 -6.39
CA ALA A 520 23.31 47.68 -5.36
C ALA A 520 22.54 46.56 -4.64
N LYS A 521 21.31 46.83 -4.21
CA LYS A 521 20.43 45.85 -3.57
C LYS A 521 20.06 44.71 -4.52
N ALA A 522 19.84 44.99 -5.80
CA ALA A 522 19.60 43.98 -6.82
C ALA A 522 20.85 43.11 -7.07
N ARG A 523 22.06 43.68 -7.06
CA ARG A 523 23.34 42.93 -7.13
C ARG A 523 23.48 41.99 -5.92
N ARG A 524 23.34 42.51 -4.69
CA ARG A 524 23.37 41.72 -3.44
C ARG A 524 22.36 40.57 -3.47
N LYS A 525 21.12 40.85 -3.89
CA LYS A 525 20.05 39.85 -3.94
C LYS A 525 20.34 38.73 -4.94
N ARG A 526 20.83 39.02 -6.14
CA ARG A 526 21.13 37.99 -7.16
C ARG A 526 22.14 36.96 -6.65
N GLU A 527 23.24 37.40 -6.05
CA GLU A 527 24.25 36.47 -5.53
C GLU A 527 23.77 35.75 -4.24
N SER A 528 22.94 36.41 -3.43
CA SER A 528 22.30 35.76 -2.27
C SER A 528 21.30 34.68 -2.70
N ASP A 529 20.46 34.94 -3.70
CA ASP A 529 19.53 33.97 -4.28
C ASP A 529 20.29 32.77 -4.88
N LYS A 530 21.41 33.02 -5.56
CA LYS A 530 22.31 31.99 -6.11
C LYS A 530 22.95 31.12 -5.04
N TYR A 531 23.49 31.71 -3.97
CA TYR A 531 24.05 30.92 -2.86
C TYR A 531 22.97 30.19 -2.03
N LEU A 532 21.74 30.72 -1.96
CA LEU A 532 20.59 29.98 -1.44
C LEU A 532 20.20 28.79 -2.34
N ALA A 533 20.33 28.91 -3.66
CA ALA A 533 20.13 27.79 -4.59
C ALA A 533 21.24 26.74 -4.49
N GLU A 534 22.51 27.14 -4.37
CA GLU A 534 23.63 26.24 -4.03
C GLU A 534 23.36 25.48 -2.71
N ALA A 535 22.89 26.19 -1.68
CA ALA A 535 22.57 25.59 -0.38
C ALA A 535 21.39 24.61 -0.48
N SER A 536 20.32 24.93 -1.22
CA SER A 536 19.19 24.01 -1.44
C SER A 536 19.65 22.75 -2.17
N ALA A 537 20.44 22.88 -3.23
CA ALA A 537 20.96 21.73 -3.98
C ALA A 537 21.85 20.82 -3.11
N ALA A 538 22.65 21.40 -2.20
CA ALA A 538 23.43 20.65 -1.23
C ALA A 538 22.56 19.94 -0.16
N VAL A 539 21.48 20.59 0.31
CA VAL A 539 20.47 19.98 1.19
C VAL A 539 19.80 18.78 0.51
N ASP A 540 19.37 18.93 -0.74
CA ASP A 540 18.73 17.88 -1.55
C ASP A 540 19.72 16.72 -1.87
N ALA A 541 21.02 17.01 -1.95
CA ALA A 541 22.11 16.06 -2.07
C ALA A 541 22.55 15.40 -0.75
N MET A 542 21.96 15.78 0.40
CA MET A 542 22.35 15.36 1.76
C MET A 542 23.77 15.80 2.21
N ASP A 543 24.39 16.75 1.51
CA ASP A 543 25.70 17.30 1.88
C ASP A 543 25.55 18.49 2.85
N GLY A 544 25.59 18.18 4.15
CA GLY A 544 25.59 19.19 5.21
C GLY A 544 26.83 20.08 5.26
N ALA A 545 27.96 19.68 4.65
CA ALA A 545 29.18 20.50 4.60
C ALA A 545 29.08 21.56 3.49
N ALA A 546 28.69 21.16 2.27
CA ALA A 546 28.42 22.10 1.19
C ALA A 546 27.23 23.02 1.51
N ALA A 547 26.17 22.49 2.14
CA ALA A 547 25.03 23.32 2.56
C ALA A 547 25.46 24.38 3.59
N ARG A 548 26.30 24.03 4.57
CA ARG A 548 26.87 24.99 5.54
C ARG A 548 27.66 26.08 4.81
N ALA A 549 28.62 25.69 3.98
CA ALA A 549 29.45 26.64 3.25
C ALA A 549 28.64 27.58 2.34
N ALA A 550 27.58 27.09 1.70
CA ALA A 550 26.69 27.91 0.89
C ALA A 550 25.84 28.88 1.73
N PHE A 551 25.23 28.43 2.84
CA PHE A 551 24.50 29.34 3.74
C PHE A 551 25.42 30.38 4.40
N GLU A 552 26.66 30.02 4.74
CA GLU A 552 27.65 30.96 5.28
C GLU A 552 27.95 32.09 4.29
N LYS A 553 28.14 31.80 2.99
CA LYS A 553 28.25 32.83 1.93
C LYS A 553 27.03 33.76 1.92
N VAL A 554 25.80 33.22 2.03
CA VAL A 554 24.57 34.06 2.09
C VAL A 554 24.63 35.00 3.30
N THR A 555 25.04 34.52 4.47
CA THR A 555 25.15 35.38 5.67
C THR A 555 26.27 36.42 5.60
N VAL A 556 27.27 36.25 4.70
CA VAL A 556 28.27 37.27 4.40
C VAL A 556 27.69 38.38 3.51
N LEU A 557 26.80 38.04 2.57
CA LEU A 557 26.14 39.02 1.69
C LEU A 557 24.97 39.76 2.35
N ASP A 558 24.15 39.01 3.08
CA ASP A 558 22.94 39.42 3.78
C ASP A 558 22.91 38.77 5.18
N PRO A 559 23.52 39.40 6.20
CA PRO A 559 23.49 38.90 7.58
C PRO A 559 22.08 38.81 8.18
N GLY A 560 21.08 39.45 7.57
CA GLY A 560 19.68 39.39 7.97
C GLY A 560 18.90 38.22 7.35
N ASN A 561 19.53 37.41 6.49
CA ASN A 561 18.83 36.42 5.69
C ASN A 561 18.27 35.27 6.52
N LYS A 562 16.95 35.30 6.78
CA LYS A 562 16.26 34.29 7.60
C LYS A 562 16.45 32.87 7.07
N ALA A 563 16.40 32.66 5.74
CA ALA A 563 16.53 31.34 5.15
C ALA A 563 17.92 30.73 5.40
N ALA A 564 18.99 31.53 5.30
CA ALA A 564 20.34 31.07 5.63
C ALA A 564 20.54 30.83 7.14
N LEU A 565 20.02 31.72 7.99
CA LEU A 565 20.10 31.57 9.45
C LEU A 565 19.34 30.34 9.95
N ASP A 566 18.17 30.04 9.38
CA ASP A 566 17.39 28.82 9.70
C ASP A 566 18.04 27.56 9.09
N GLY A 567 18.61 27.68 7.90
CA GLY A 567 19.44 26.63 7.29
C GLY A 567 20.60 26.20 8.19
N LEU A 568 21.40 27.16 8.68
CA LEU A 568 22.54 26.90 9.57
C LEU A 568 22.13 26.28 10.92
N ARG A 569 20.93 26.58 11.44
CA ARG A 569 20.37 25.90 12.64
C ARG A 569 19.97 24.44 12.37
N GLY A 570 19.67 24.10 11.11
CA GLY A 570 19.34 22.74 10.67
C GLY A 570 20.55 21.92 10.23
N VAL A 571 21.61 22.57 9.74
CA VAL A 571 22.61 21.97 8.84
C VAL A 571 23.34 20.75 9.43
N ASP A 572 23.67 20.77 10.73
CA ASP A 572 24.36 19.66 11.40
C ASP A 572 23.52 18.38 11.53
N ARG A 573 22.24 18.42 11.16
CA ARG A 573 21.36 17.24 11.13
C ARG A 573 21.24 16.61 9.74
N ILE A 574 21.58 17.32 8.66
CA ILE A 574 21.46 16.82 7.28
C ILE A 574 22.26 15.51 7.13
N GLY A 575 21.68 14.52 6.45
CA GLY A 575 22.32 13.22 6.18
C GLY A 575 22.49 12.29 7.39
N LYS A 576 21.96 12.64 8.58
CA LYS A 576 22.06 11.87 9.83
C LYS A 576 20.72 11.31 10.28
N ALA A 577 20.75 10.27 11.12
CA ALA A 577 19.55 9.63 11.64
C ALA A 577 18.62 10.64 12.38
N GLY A 578 17.33 10.55 12.13
CA GLY A 578 16.31 11.51 12.60
C GLY A 578 16.12 12.75 11.73
N TYR A 579 16.94 12.95 10.68
CA TYR A 579 16.72 14.02 9.70
C TYR A 579 15.50 13.73 8.81
N VAL A 580 14.70 14.75 8.55
CA VAL A 580 13.46 14.67 7.77
C VAL A 580 13.57 15.51 6.49
N PHE A 581 13.18 14.93 5.36
CA PHE A 581 13.24 15.55 4.03
C PHE A 581 12.11 15.05 3.12
N ARG A 582 11.97 15.65 1.93
CA ARG A 582 11.09 15.18 0.84
C ARG A 582 11.83 15.30 -0.48
N ASP A 583 11.85 14.26 -1.31
CA ASP A 583 12.27 14.39 -2.70
C ASP A 583 11.23 15.19 -3.51
N SER A 584 11.65 15.77 -4.64
CA SER A 584 10.76 16.46 -5.57
C SER A 584 10.29 15.53 -6.70
N ILE A 585 9.00 15.61 -7.04
CA ILE A 585 8.32 14.84 -8.10
C ILE A 585 7.83 15.86 -9.14
N GLY A 586 8.75 16.35 -9.96
CA GLY A 586 8.51 17.51 -10.83
C GLY A 586 8.09 18.74 -10.01
N ALA A 587 6.88 19.26 -10.25
CA ALA A 587 6.32 20.39 -9.51
C ALA A 587 5.63 20.01 -8.18
N ARG A 588 5.67 18.73 -7.77
CA ARG A 588 5.07 18.23 -6.51
C ARG A 588 6.19 17.82 -5.54
N LYS A 589 5.84 17.71 -4.25
CA LYS A 589 6.69 17.05 -3.25
C LYS A 589 6.32 15.57 -3.15
N GLY A 590 7.31 14.71 -2.94
CA GLY A 590 7.11 13.31 -2.57
C GLY A 590 6.84 13.12 -1.07
N PRO A 591 6.80 11.86 -0.61
CA PRO A 591 6.50 11.52 0.77
C PRO A 591 7.52 12.14 1.75
N ASP A 592 7.08 12.39 2.98
CA ASP A 592 7.99 12.70 4.08
C ASP A 592 8.87 11.49 4.37
N MET A 593 10.19 11.67 4.27
CA MET A 593 11.21 10.66 4.54
C MET A 593 11.97 11.02 5.81
N VAL A 594 12.28 10.02 6.64
CA VAL A 594 13.18 10.16 7.79
C VAL A 594 14.36 9.19 7.68
N ILE A 595 15.58 9.70 7.84
CA ILE A 595 16.80 8.88 7.85
C ILE A 595 16.81 8.01 9.12
N VAL A 596 16.94 6.70 8.97
CA VAL A 596 17.01 5.73 10.10
C VAL A 596 18.40 5.11 10.27
N SER A 597 19.21 5.11 9.21
CA SER A 597 20.61 4.68 9.20
C SER A 597 21.38 5.43 8.10
N ASP A 598 22.72 5.28 8.07
CA ASP A 598 23.56 5.94 7.06
C ASP A 598 23.22 5.60 5.59
N THR A 599 22.50 4.51 5.33
CA THR A 599 22.17 4.02 3.99
C THR A 599 20.67 3.95 3.71
N LEU A 600 19.81 4.35 4.66
CA LEU A 600 18.36 4.12 4.57
C LEU A 600 17.53 5.24 5.21
N ALA A 601 16.52 5.69 4.47
CA ALA A 601 15.41 6.48 4.99
C ALA A 601 14.09 5.74 4.83
N PHE A 602 13.24 5.81 5.85
CA PHE A 602 11.85 5.33 5.82
C PHE A 602 10.91 6.47 5.44
N ALA A 603 9.83 6.15 4.73
CA ALA A 603 8.66 7.02 4.72
C ALA A 603 8.16 7.17 6.16
N ARG A 604 7.89 8.41 6.58
CA ARG A 604 7.46 8.73 7.95
C ARG A 604 6.11 8.11 8.29
N HIS A 605 5.32 7.78 7.28
CA HIS A 605 4.03 7.12 7.35
C HIS A 605 3.89 6.15 6.16
N GLU A 606 2.81 5.39 6.16
CA GLU A 606 2.25 4.63 5.05
C GLU A 606 2.05 5.50 3.81
N THR A 607 2.08 4.90 2.62
CA THR A 607 1.66 5.62 1.40
C THR A 607 0.18 5.96 1.52
N THR A 608 -0.15 7.24 1.44
CA THR A 608 -1.54 7.69 1.57
C THR A 608 -2.36 7.38 0.32
N ARG A 609 -3.68 7.29 0.49
CA ARG A 609 -4.61 7.12 -0.62
C ARG A 609 -4.52 8.27 -1.63
N GLY A 610 -4.25 9.49 -1.19
CA GLY A 610 -4.00 10.65 -2.06
C GLY A 610 -2.73 10.53 -2.90
N GLU A 611 -1.61 10.10 -2.31
CA GLU A 611 -0.35 9.83 -3.02
C GLU A 611 -0.52 8.72 -4.07
N PHE A 612 -1.17 7.61 -3.68
CA PHE A 612 -1.43 6.48 -4.57
C PHE A 612 -2.38 6.85 -5.72
N ALA A 613 -3.44 7.61 -5.45
CA ALA A 613 -4.33 8.15 -6.49
C ALA A 613 -3.59 9.03 -7.51
N ALA A 614 -2.61 9.81 -7.03
CA ALA A 614 -1.82 10.69 -7.88
C ALA A 614 -0.87 9.90 -8.82
N TRP A 615 -0.39 8.72 -8.40
CA TRP A 615 0.31 7.76 -9.28
C TRP A 615 -0.65 7.05 -10.25
N TRP A 616 -1.80 6.58 -9.75
CA TRP A 616 -2.79 5.84 -10.56
C TRP A 616 -3.21 6.64 -11.79
N LYS A 617 -3.45 7.94 -11.60
CA LYS A 617 -3.76 8.92 -12.64
C LYS A 617 -2.59 9.24 -13.58
N ALA A 618 -1.34 9.20 -13.08
CA ALA A 618 -0.16 9.50 -13.88
C ALA A 618 0.20 8.35 -14.84
N GLY A 619 0.18 7.11 -14.35
CA GLY A 619 0.58 5.93 -15.12
C GLY A 619 -0.05 4.59 -14.70
N GLY A 620 -0.37 4.38 -13.41
CA GLY A 620 -0.80 3.07 -12.89
C GLY A 620 -1.95 2.42 -13.67
N GLN A 621 -2.98 3.20 -14.03
CA GLN A 621 -4.12 2.72 -14.84
C GLN A 621 -3.70 2.03 -16.15
N ARG A 622 -2.64 2.49 -16.81
CA ARG A 622 -2.16 1.90 -18.09
C ARG A 622 -1.36 0.63 -17.85
N GLN A 623 -0.52 0.62 -16.81
CA GLN A 623 0.32 -0.52 -16.45
C GLN A 623 -0.51 -1.75 -16.06
N PHE A 624 -1.60 -1.55 -15.31
CA PHE A 624 -2.50 -2.62 -14.88
C PHE A 624 -3.75 -2.77 -15.78
N ALA A 625 -3.75 -2.15 -16.96
CA ALA A 625 -4.81 -2.22 -17.98
C ALA A 625 -6.25 -1.97 -17.45
N GLY A 626 -6.40 -1.13 -16.42
CA GLY A 626 -7.68 -0.87 -15.74
C GLY A 626 -8.25 -2.05 -14.94
N LYS A 627 -7.50 -3.14 -14.75
CA LYS A 627 -7.87 -4.25 -13.85
C LYS A 627 -7.45 -3.93 -12.42
N GLU A 628 -8.32 -3.21 -11.71
CA GLU A 628 -8.19 -3.02 -10.27
C GLU A 628 -8.46 -4.37 -9.57
N PRO A 629 -7.56 -4.86 -8.70
CA PRO A 629 -7.73 -6.16 -8.06
C PRO A 629 -8.94 -6.15 -7.12
N SER A 630 -9.67 -7.27 -7.04
CA SER A 630 -10.83 -7.37 -6.17
C SER A 630 -10.39 -7.39 -4.71
N CYS A 631 -10.63 -6.27 -4.01
CA CYS A 631 -10.30 -6.19 -2.60
C CYS A 631 -11.10 -7.20 -1.79
N ARG A 632 -10.39 -8.04 -1.04
CA ARG A 632 -10.97 -9.04 -0.15
C ARG A 632 -10.99 -8.50 1.27
N ASP A 633 -11.98 -8.95 2.03
CA ASP A 633 -12.08 -8.66 3.45
C ASP A 633 -11.47 -9.82 4.26
N ARG A 634 -10.97 -9.57 5.47
CA ARG A 634 -10.51 -10.65 6.37
C ARG A 634 -11.67 -11.22 7.21
N GLU A 635 -12.75 -10.46 7.42
CA GLU A 635 -13.89 -10.89 8.26
C GLU A 635 -15.24 -10.88 7.52
N SER A 636 -15.34 -10.25 6.34
CA SER A 636 -16.59 -10.18 5.55
C SER A 636 -16.45 -10.72 4.12
N ILE A 637 -16.35 -12.05 3.98
CA ILE A 637 -16.20 -12.70 2.67
C ILE A 637 -17.48 -12.59 1.79
N PHE A 638 -18.66 -12.29 2.38
CA PHE A 638 -19.96 -12.30 1.67
C PHE A 638 -20.80 -10.99 1.73
N ARG A 639 -20.23 -9.82 2.09
CA ARG A 639 -20.96 -8.54 1.94
C ARG A 639 -20.82 -7.90 0.56
N SER A 640 -21.83 -8.22 -0.26
CA SER A 640 -22.29 -7.54 -1.49
C SER A 640 -21.55 -7.86 -2.80
N SER A 641 -22.33 -7.84 -3.89
CA SER A 641 -21.91 -7.96 -5.30
C SER A 641 -21.25 -6.69 -5.87
N ARG A 642 -20.67 -5.85 -5.01
CA ARG A 642 -19.99 -4.61 -5.40
C ARG A 642 -18.53 -4.92 -5.72
N LYS A 643 -17.99 -4.28 -6.77
CA LYS A 643 -16.54 -4.22 -6.95
C LYS A 643 -15.96 -3.40 -5.80
N ARG A 644 -15.12 -4.04 -4.97
CA ARG A 644 -14.29 -3.37 -3.96
C ARG A 644 -12.89 -3.16 -4.53
N ASP A 645 -12.34 -1.99 -4.30
CA ASP A 645 -11.05 -1.52 -4.81
C ASP A 645 -10.43 -0.52 -3.81
N TRP A 646 -9.21 -0.02 -4.06
CA TRP A 646 -8.52 0.92 -3.15
C TRP A 646 -9.20 2.29 -2.98
N LYS A 647 -10.18 2.64 -3.83
CA LYS A 647 -11.04 3.83 -3.68
C LYS A 647 -12.30 3.50 -2.88
N ASN A 648 -12.78 2.27 -2.98
CA ASN A 648 -13.98 1.74 -2.32
C ASN A 648 -13.65 0.48 -1.47
N PRO A 649 -12.85 0.59 -0.39
CA PRO A 649 -12.37 -0.54 0.40
C PRO A 649 -13.41 -1.14 1.37
N ASP A 650 -14.68 -0.74 1.27
CA ASP A 650 -15.78 -0.98 2.23
C ASP A 650 -15.54 -0.45 3.65
N ILE A 651 -14.56 0.45 3.81
CA ILE A 651 -14.32 1.27 5.01
C ILE A 651 -14.28 2.77 4.65
N THR A 652 -14.65 3.62 5.61
CA THR A 652 -14.56 5.09 5.43
C THR A 652 -13.11 5.53 5.42
N GLN A 653 -12.71 6.24 4.37
CA GLN A 653 -11.38 6.84 4.21
C GLN A 653 -11.48 8.15 3.42
N ASP A 654 -10.59 9.09 3.73
CA ASP A 654 -10.24 10.22 2.87
C ASP A 654 -8.81 10.06 2.30
N ASP A 655 -8.31 11.07 1.60
CA ASP A 655 -7.01 11.01 0.92
C ASP A 655 -5.79 11.10 1.88
N THR A 656 -6.01 11.36 3.17
CA THR A 656 -4.99 11.35 4.23
C THR A 656 -4.85 10.00 4.95
N HIS A 657 -5.75 9.05 4.66
CA HIS A 657 -5.70 7.69 5.20
C HIS A 657 -4.66 6.83 4.44
N PRO A 658 -4.11 5.76 5.04
CA PRO A 658 -3.21 4.84 4.33
C PRO A 658 -3.96 4.16 3.18
N VAL A 659 -3.30 3.98 2.04
CA VAL A 659 -3.89 3.21 0.95
C VAL A 659 -3.97 1.73 1.36
N VAL A 660 -5.16 1.15 1.22
CA VAL A 660 -5.44 -0.27 1.43
C VAL A 660 -6.03 -0.87 0.16
N CYS A 661 -6.27 -2.18 0.14
CA CYS A 661 -6.69 -2.91 -1.06
C CYS A 661 -5.67 -2.82 -2.22
N VAL A 662 -4.38 -2.79 -1.88
CA VAL A 662 -3.27 -2.73 -2.86
C VAL A 662 -2.50 -4.04 -2.85
N SER A 663 -2.26 -4.60 -4.04
CA SER A 663 -1.45 -5.80 -4.24
C SER A 663 0.05 -5.54 -4.07
N PHE A 664 0.85 -6.59 -3.86
CA PHE A 664 2.32 -6.44 -3.79
C PHE A 664 2.88 -5.87 -5.09
N ALA A 665 2.33 -6.30 -6.23
CA ALA A 665 2.72 -5.83 -7.56
C ALA A 665 2.43 -4.33 -7.77
N GLU A 666 1.28 -3.82 -7.30
CA GLU A 666 0.97 -2.38 -7.36
C GLU A 666 1.83 -1.56 -6.39
N ALA A 667 2.08 -2.05 -5.18
CA ALA A 667 2.93 -1.39 -4.20
C ALA A 667 4.38 -1.25 -4.69
N GLN A 668 4.92 -2.30 -5.33
CA GLN A 668 6.22 -2.25 -6.00
C GLN A 668 6.20 -1.33 -7.24
N ALA A 669 5.14 -1.37 -8.06
CA ALA A 669 5.01 -0.50 -9.23
C ALA A 669 4.91 0.99 -8.86
N TYR A 670 4.29 1.33 -7.73
CA TYR A 670 4.28 2.67 -7.15
C TYR A 670 5.70 3.10 -6.74
N ALA A 671 6.46 2.23 -6.07
CA ALA A 671 7.86 2.49 -5.71
C ALA A 671 8.77 2.69 -6.93
N ASP A 672 8.62 1.83 -7.94
CA ASP A 672 9.35 1.91 -9.21
C ASP A 672 9.03 3.21 -9.98
N TRP A 673 7.77 3.65 -9.95
CA TRP A 673 7.37 4.93 -10.54
C TRP A 673 7.97 6.11 -9.77
N LEU A 674 7.86 6.12 -8.44
CA LEU A 674 8.42 7.19 -7.61
C LEU A 674 9.94 7.30 -7.82
N GLY A 675 10.65 6.17 -7.95
CA GLY A 675 12.07 6.17 -8.29
C GLY A 675 12.40 6.74 -9.66
N LYS A 676 11.53 6.54 -10.67
CA LYS A 676 11.67 7.11 -12.02
C LYS A 676 11.43 8.63 -12.04
N GLU A 677 10.47 9.13 -11.25
CA GLU A 677 10.16 10.58 -11.19
C GLU A 677 11.20 11.37 -10.37
N THR A 678 11.78 10.76 -9.34
CA THR A 678 12.76 11.39 -8.43
C THR A 678 14.22 11.16 -8.83
N GLY A 679 14.49 10.14 -9.66
CA GLY A 679 15.84 9.66 -9.95
C GLY A 679 16.51 8.96 -8.75
N LYS A 680 15.75 8.48 -7.76
CA LYS A 680 16.25 7.86 -6.51
C LYS A 680 15.78 6.41 -6.36
N ARG A 681 16.51 5.60 -5.59
CA ARG A 681 16.16 4.18 -5.36
C ARG A 681 15.13 4.02 -4.23
N TYR A 682 13.86 4.07 -4.59
CA TYR A 682 12.73 3.69 -3.73
C TYR A 682 12.39 2.20 -3.86
N ARG A 683 11.88 1.59 -2.77
CA ARG A 683 11.35 0.21 -2.71
C ARG A 683 10.52 -0.01 -1.45
N LEU A 684 9.93 -1.20 -1.31
CA LEU A 684 9.40 -1.66 -0.02
C LEU A 684 10.54 -1.99 0.98
N PRO A 685 10.33 -1.82 2.30
CA PRO A 685 11.27 -2.27 3.33
C PRO A 685 11.42 -3.79 3.31
N THR A 686 12.62 -4.30 3.57
CA THR A 686 12.79 -5.72 3.90
C THR A 686 12.28 -6.02 5.33
N PRO A 687 11.98 -7.28 5.67
CA PRO A 687 11.59 -7.64 7.03
C PRO A 687 12.54 -7.15 8.12
N ALA A 688 13.85 -7.24 7.90
CA ALA A 688 14.86 -6.85 8.89
C ALA A 688 14.89 -5.34 9.13
N GLU A 689 14.77 -4.54 8.06
CA GLU A 689 14.69 -3.07 8.15
C GLU A 689 13.41 -2.63 8.83
N TRP A 690 12.28 -3.27 8.51
CA TRP A 690 10.99 -2.99 9.15
C TRP A 690 11.03 -3.28 10.66
N GLU A 691 11.52 -4.47 11.01
CA GLU A 691 11.66 -4.89 12.41
C GLU A 691 12.69 -4.04 13.18
N GLN A 692 13.71 -3.46 12.53
CA GLN A 692 14.67 -2.53 13.15
C GLN A 692 13.99 -1.26 13.69
N VAL A 693 12.92 -0.79 13.04
CA VAL A 693 12.10 0.33 13.52
C VAL A 693 11.09 -0.17 14.56
N ALA A 694 10.30 -1.19 14.21
CA ALA A 694 9.19 -1.68 15.02
C ALA A 694 9.61 -2.23 16.40
N ARG A 695 10.83 -2.78 16.54
CA ARG A 695 11.36 -3.25 17.84
C ARG A 695 11.55 -2.15 18.90
N LYS A 696 11.38 -0.87 18.53
CA LYS A 696 11.41 0.29 19.45
C LYS A 696 10.02 0.82 19.79
N ALA A 697 8.95 0.22 19.25
CA ALA A 697 7.58 0.63 19.54
C ALA A 697 7.16 0.22 20.97
N PRO A 698 6.25 0.97 21.62
CA PRO A 698 5.62 0.54 22.87
C PRO A 698 4.72 -0.69 22.64
N PRO A 699 4.28 -1.39 23.71
CA PRO A 699 3.26 -2.44 23.59
C PRO A 699 1.92 -1.84 23.16
N GLY A 700 1.53 -2.10 21.91
CA GLY A 700 0.41 -1.39 21.31
C GLY A 700 -0.95 -1.62 21.93
N ASN A 701 -1.66 -0.51 22.04
CA ASN A 701 -2.99 -0.33 22.61
C ASN A 701 -3.63 0.89 21.91
N CYS A 702 -4.91 1.18 22.15
CA CYS A 702 -5.63 2.25 21.46
C CYS A 702 -5.04 3.68 21.58
N SER A 703 -4.06 3.92 22.46
CA SER A 703 -3.35 5.22 22.53
C SER A 703 -2.05 5.28 21.71
N THR A 704 -1.58 4.15 21.17
CA THR A 704 -0.31 4.05 20.41
C THR A 704 -0.44 3.38 19.05
N ALA A 705 -1.59 2.80 18.74
CA ALA A 705 -1.89 2.13 17.48
C ALA A 705 -3.41 2.05 17.27
N ASN A 706 -3.84 2.11 16.02
CA ASN A 706 -5.19 1.68 15.64
C ASN A 706 -5.20 0.14 15.49
N LEU A 707 -6.14 -0.49 16.20
CA LEU A 707 -6.26 -1.95 16.36
C LEU A 707 -7.75 -2.34 16.37
N ALA A 708 -8.07 -3.64 16.40
CA ALA A 708 -9.45 -4.07 16.60
C ALA A 708 -9.93 -3.66 18.01
N ASP A 709 -10.72 -2.58 18.09
CA ASP A 709 -11.12 -1.86 19.31
C ASP A 709 -12.65 -1.87 19.52
N ASP A 710 -13.15 -1.04 20.46
CA ASP A 710 -14.58 -0.88 20.69
C ASP A 710 -15.32 -0.11 19.56
N ALA A 711 -14.67 0.76 18.80
CA ALA A 711 -15.27 1.39 17.62
C ALA A 711 -15.45 0.37 16.48
N TYR A 712 -14.45 -0.48 16.26
CA TYR A 712 -14.51 -1.64 15.36
C TYR A 712 -15.65 -2.59 15.76
N ARG A 713 -15.73 -3.02 17.03
CA ARG A 713 -16.84 -3.86 17.53
C ARG A 713 -18.21 -3.27 17.17
N LYS A 714 -18.40 -1.97 17.40
CA LYS A 714 -19.65 -1.24 17.11
C LYS A 714 -19.98 -1.12 15.62
N ALA A 715 -18.99 -0.93 14.76
CA ALA A 715 -19.22 -0.75 13.32
C ALA A 715 -19.46 -2.08 12.57
N PHE A 716 -18.85 -3.17 13.04
CA PHE A 716 -18.85 -4.45 12.33
C PHE A 716 -19.69 -5.56 13.00
N ASP A 717 -20.28 -5.30 14.17
CA ASP A 717 -21.03 -6.28 14.99
C ASP A 717 -20.16 -7.49 15.42
N SER A 718 -18.88 -7.22 15.69
CA SER A 718 -17.89 -8.23 16.04
C SER A 718 -17.86 -8.50 17.55
N ARG A 719 -17.71 -9.79 17.91
CA ARG A 719 -17.53 -10.24 19.31
C ARG A 719 -16.07 -10.16 19.77
N GLY A 720 -15.14 -9.72 18.92
CA GLY A 720 -13.72 -9.55 19.22
C GLY A 720 -13.30 -8.09 19.09
N GLY A 721 -12.45 -7.64 20.00
CA GLY A 721 -11.88 -6.29 20.02
C GLY A 721 -11.45 -5.90 21.44
N ALA A 722 -10.45 -5.04 21.56
CA ALA A 722 -9.90 -4.58 22.84
C ALA A 722 -10.91 -3.72 23.62
N ASP A 723 -10.83 -3.74 24.96
CA ASP A 723 -11.63 -2.88 25.84
C ASP A 723 -11.04 -1.47 25.99
N CYS A 724 -10.77 -0.85 24.85
CA CYS A 724 -10.44 0.57 24.69
C CYS A 724 -11.01 1.07 23.36
N SER A 725 -10.87 2.36 23.06
CA SER A 725 -11.10 2.85 21.70
C SER A 725 -10.09 3.89 21.29
N ASP A 726 -9.67 3.83 20.02
CA ASP A 726 -8.86 4.85 19.35
C ASP A 726 -9.73 5.84 18.55
N GLY A 727 -11.02 5.52 18.36
CA GLY A 727 -12.00 6.33 17.64
C GLY A 727 -12.15 5.97 16.15
N HIS A 728 -11.36 5.05 15.62
CA HIS A 728 -11.28 4.70 14.20
C HIS A 728 -11.67 3.23 13.97
N ALA A 729 -12.94 2.99 13.66
CA ALA A 729 -13.44 1.64 13.40
C ALA A 729 -12.86 0.94 12.15
N GLY A 730 -12.31 1.73 11.23
CA GLY A 730 -11.43 1.27 10.14
C GLY A 730 -10.06 1.96 10.27
N THR A 731 -9.26 2.02 9.21
CA THR A 731 -8.01 2.80 9.22
C THR A 731 -8.19 4.25 9.70
N ALA A 732 -7.16 4.81 10.33
CA ALA A 732 -7.09 6.23 10.69
C ALA A 732 -6.31 7.06 9.63
N PRO A 733 -6.46 8.39 9.58
CA PRO A 733 -5.50 9.28 8.92
C PRO A 733 -4.07 8.99 9.38
N VAL A 734 -3.11 9.06 8.46
CA VAL A 734 -1.72 8.73 8.78
C VAL A 734 -1.05 9.76 9.69
N GLY A 735 -0.14 9.30 10.55
CA GLY A 735 0.64 10.16 11.42
C GLY A 735 -0.03 10.54 12.73
N ILE A 736 -1.17 9.91 13.07
CA ILE A 736 -1.88 10.12 14.33
C ILE A 736 -1.19 9.40 15.49
N PHE A 737 -0.61 8.21 15.28
CA PHE A 737 -0.04 7.42 16.36
C PHE A 737 1.46 7.69 16.57
N PRO A 738 1.97 7.65 17.82
CA PRO A 738 3.27 8.23 18.15
C PRO A 738 4.46 7.72 17.33
N ALA A 739 5.27 8.64 16.81
CA ALA A 739 6.43 8.32 15.98
C ALA A 739 7.54 7.56 16.73
N VAL A 740 7.83 6.34 16.26
CA VAL A 740 8.95 5.50 16.70
C VAL A 740 10.15 5.78 15.80
N ALA A 741 11.24 6.30 16.37
CA ALA A 741 12.42 6.74 15.62
C ALA A 741 12.12 7.72 14.46
N GLY A 742 11.02 8.49 14.56
CA GLY A 742 10.56 9.44 13.55
C GLY A 742 9.52 8.89 12.55
N VAL A 743 9.25 7.58 12.59
CA VAL A 743 8.26 6.86 11.77
C VAL A 743 6.98 6.64 12.59
N PHE A 744 5.87 7.23 12.15
CA PHE A 744 4.53 7.07 12.74
C PHE A 744 3.91 5.71 12.42
N ASP A 745 2.83 5.36 13.14
CA ASP A 745 1.89 4.27 12.82
C ASP A 745 2.50 2.85 12.65
N ILE A 746 3.77 2.65 12.99
CA ILE A 746 4.50 1.37 12.80
C ILE A 746 3.94 0.21 13.65
N ASP A 747 3.09 0.51 14.63
CA ASP A 747 2.50 -0.43 15.61
C ASP A 747 1.08 -0.89 15.25
N GLY A 748 0.38 -0.13 14.39
CA GLY A 748 -0.98 -0.38 13.91
C GLY A 748 -1.57 0.82 13.18
N ASN A 749 -2.82 0.70 12.71
CA ASN A 749 -3.45 1.32 11.52
C ASN A 749 -3.59 0.28 10.38
N VAL A 750 -2.51 -0.13 9.70
CA VAL A 750 -2.55 -1.20 8.66
C VAL A 750 -1.39 -2.18 8.78
N ARG A 751 -1.64 -3.45 8.43
CA ARG A 751 -0.54 -4.38 8.13
C ARG A 751 0.14 -3.97 6.83
N GLU A 752 1.39 -4.35 6.66
CA GLU A 752 2.24 -3.81 5.59
C GLU A 752 2.93 -4.89 4.75
N TRP A 753 2.97 -4.69 3.44
CA TRP A 753 3.85 -5.42 2.54
C TRP A 753 5.33 -5.14 2.83
N VAL A 754 6.14 -6.20 2.90
CA VAL A 754 7.60 -6.13 2.99
C VAL A 754 8.25 -6.92 1.85
N ALA A 755 9.42 -6.45 1.39
CA ALA A 755 10.20 -7.05 0.31
C ALA A 755 10.82 -8.39 0.75
N ALA A 756 10.02 -9.46 0.69
CA ALA A 756 10.38 -10.81 1.08
C ALA A 756 9.62 -11.87 0.26
N CYS A 757 10.14 -13.09 0.28
CA CYS A 757 9.45 -14.29 -0.18
C CYS A 757 8.98 -15.13 1.01
N GLY A 758 7.73 -15.58 0.94
CA GLY A 758 7.03 -16.13 2.10
C GLY A 758 7.12 -15.17 3.30
N LYS A 759 7.28 -15.71 4.50
CA LYS A 759 7.29 -14.93 5.75
C LYS A 759 8.52 -14.01 5.91
N SER A 760 9.70 -14.44 5.48
CA SER A 760 10.95 -13.75 5.81
C SER A 760 12.16 -14.05 4.91
N ALA A 761 12.03 -14.87 3.86
CA ALA A 761 13.16 -15.11 2.95
C ALA A 761 13.43 -13.84 2.10
N PRO A 762 14.66 -13.63 1.60
CA PRO A 762 14.93 -12.55 0.65
C PRO A 762 14.01 -12.62 -0.57
N LEU A 763 13.66 -11.46 -1.13
CA LEU A 763 12.90 -11.38 -2.37
C LEU A 763 13.73 -11.93 -3.54
N THR A 764 13.14 -12.78 -4.38
CA THR A 764 13.77 -13.40 -5.56
C THR A 764 12.87 -13.31 -6.79
N ASP A 765 13.46 -13.43 -7.99
CA ASP A 765 12.70 -13.49 -9.24
C ASP A 765 11.70 -14.67 -9.25
N GLY A 766 10.53 -14.47 -9.84
CA GLY A 766 9.47 -15.48 -9.93
C GLY A 766 8.77 -15.84 -8.62
N CYS A 767 9.06 -15.11 -7.54
CA CYS A 767 8.40 -15.24 -6.24
C CYS A 767 6.93 -14.79 -6.31
N ARG A 768 6.01 -15.60 -5.76
CA ARG A 768 4.55 -15.38 -5.83
C ARG A 768 3.84 -15.22 -4.49
N ASP A 769 4.56 -15.41 -3.39
CA ASP A 769 4.09 -15.27 -2.01
C ASP A 769 5.01 -14.27 -1.31
N HIS A 770 4.45 -13.15 -0.85
CA HIS A 770 5.22 -12.04 -0.29
C HIS A 770 4.91 -11.84 1.19
N GLY A 771 5.93 -11.39 1.93
CA GLY A 771 5.85 -11.21 3.36
C GLY A 771 5.03 -9.99 3.75
N ILE A 772 4.35 -10.08 4.89
CA ILE A 772 3.75 -8.94 5.57
C ILE A 772 4.27 -8.79 7.01
N ARG A 773 4.13 -7.57 7.54
CA ARG A 773 4.49 -7.16 8.91
C ARG A 773 3.42 -6.27 9.53
N GLY A 774 3.60 -5.97 10.81
CA GLY A 774 2.73 -5.08 11.57
C GLY A 774 1.36 -5.67 11.90
N ARG A 775 0.57 -4.81 12.54
CA ARG A 775 -0.84 -5.01 12.92
C ARG A 775 -1.67 -3.94 12.24
N GLY A 776 -2.98 -4.03 12.30
CA GLY A 776 -3.85 -2.94 11.84
C GLY A 776 -5.21 -2.97 12.53
N TRP A 777 -6.16 -2.21 12.00
CA TRP A 777 -7.52 -2.10 12.52
C TRP A 777 -8.32 -3.43 12.65
N LEU A 778 -7.84 -4.52 12.04
CA LEU A 778 -8.38 -5.90 12.19
C LEU A 778 -7.51 -6.84 13.06
N SER A 779 -6.46 -6.33 13.72
CA SER A 779 -5.60 -7.13 14.61
C SER A 779 -6.04 -6.99 16.07
N PRO A 780 -6.35 -8.11 16.77
CA PRO A 780 -6.63 -8.07 18.20
C PRO A 780 -5.36 -7.74 18.98
N ALA A 781 -5.42 -6.72 19.84
CA ALA A 781 -4.29 -6.23 20.62
C ALA A 781 -3.65 -7.29 21.54
N ASP A 782 -4.42 -8.31 21.92
CA ASP A 782 -4.06 -9.41 22.82
C ASP A 782 -3.51 -10.67 22.12
N LYS A 783 -3.67 -10.80 20.80
CA LYS A 783 -3.38 -12.04 20.04
C LYS A 783 -2.36 -11.87 18.93
N ASP A 784 -2.44 -10.79 18.16
CA ASP A 784 -1.46 -10.50 17.11
C ASP A 784 -0.25 -9.79 17.75
N ALA A 785 0.94 -10.37 17.62
CA ALA A 785 2.18 -9.73 18.06
C ALA A 785 2.71 -8.76 17.00
N LEU A 786 3.32 -7.64 17.39
CA LEU A 786 3.80 -6.62 16.44
C LEU A 786 4.81 -7.17 15.41
N LEU A 787 5.67 -8.09 15.84
CA LEU A 787 6.69 -8.73 14.99
C LEU A 787 6.17 -10.02 14.32
N GLN A 788 4.86 -10.28 14.38
CA GLN A 788 4.24 -11.46 13.77
C GLN A 788 4.28 -11.35 12.25
N SER A 789 4.85 -12.39 11.65
CA SER A 789 5.04 -12.48 10.21
C SER A 789 4.03 -13.43 9.60
N ASP A 790 3.37 -12.97 8.54
CA ASP A 790 2.57 -13.78 7.62
C ASP A 790 2.99 -13.50 6.18
N ASN A 791 2.32 -14.15 5.23
CA ASN A 791 2.53 -13.95 3.80
C ASN A 791 1.21 -14.16 3.04
N TYR A 792 1.09 -13.49 1.89
CA TYR A 792 -0.02 -13.61 0.95
C TYR A 792 0.51 -13.63 -0.48
N SER A 793 -0.30 -14.14 -1.41
CA SER A 793 0.10 -14.21 -2.82
C SER A 793 0.13 -12.82 -3.48
N GLU A 794 0.97 -12.63 -4.50
CA GLU A 794 1.22 -11.36 -5.23
C GLU A 794 -0.05 -10.59 -5.61
N ASP A 795 -1.10 -11.28 -6.08
CA ASP A 795 -2.40 -10.73 -6.48
C ASP A 795 -3.36 -10.38 -5.32
N THR A 796 -2.94 -10.55 -4.06
CA THR A 796 -3.83 -10.37 -2.89
C THR A 796 -3.97 -8.90 -2.54
N ALA A 797 -5.20 -8.42 -2.36
CA ALA A 797 -5.51 -7.06 -1.91
C ALA A 797 -6.49 -7.13 -0.73
N LEU A 798 -6.16 -6.52 0.42
CA LEU A 798 -7.01 -6.50 1.63
C LEU A 798 -7.27 -5.08 2.14
N ASN A 799 -8.46 -4.84 2.69
CA ASN A 799 -8.84 -3.57 3.33
C ASN A 799 -8.09 -3.24 4.64
N SER A 800 -7.25 -4.16 5.12
CA SER A 800 -6.38 -4.02 6.30
C SER A 800 -4.88 -4.13 5.96
N LEU A 801 -4.54 -4.18 4.67
CA LEU A 801 -3.18 -4.31 4.15
C LEU A 801 -2.84 -3.12 3.24
N GLY A 802 -1.88 -2.32 3.69
CA GLY A 802 -1.27 -1.23 2.93
C GLY A 802 0.23 -1.44 2.76
N PHE A 803 0.98 -0.35 2.61
CA PHE A 803 2.43 -0.37 2.56
C PHE A 803 3.06 0.99 2.88
N ARG A 804 4.32 0.97 3.32
CA ARG A 804 5.20 2.16 3.35
C ARG A 804 6.46 1.91 2.52
N LEU A 805 7.12 2.99 2.10
CA LEU A 805 8.34 2.91 1.30
C LEU A 805 9.60 3.14 2.14
N VAL A 806 10.72 2.67 1.61
CA VAL A 806 12.06 3.11 1.99
C VAL A 806 12.81 3.64 0.76
N ARG A 807 13.71 4.59 0.99
CA ARG A 807 14.63 5.15 0.01
C ARG A 807 16.05 4.80 0.45
N VAL A 808 16.85 4.24 -0.46
CA VAL A 808 18.28 4.05 -0.21
C VAL A 808 18.96 5.41 -0.23
N ILE A 809 19.79 5.67 0.78
CA ILE A 809 20.67 6.82 0.83
C ILE A 809 22.00 6.41 0.21
N GLU A 810 22.33 7.04 -0.91
CA GLU A 810 23.64 6.98 -1.53
C GLU A 810 24.43 8.20 -1.01
N LYS A 811 25.67 7.97 -0.58
CA LYS A 811 26.62 8.94 -0.04
C LYS A 811 27.89 8.92 -0.87
#